data_AF-A0A7Y0ZZJ7-F1
#
_entry.id   AF-A0A7Y0ZZJ7-F1
#
_cell.length_a   1.000
_cell.length_b   1.000
_cell.length_c   1.000
_cell.angle_alpha   90.00
_cell.angle_beta   90.00
_cell.angle_gamma   90.00
#
_symmetry.space_group_name_H-M   'P 1'
#
loop_
_entity.id
_entity.type
_entity.pdbx_description
1 polymer ?
#
loop_
_entity_poly.entity_id
_entity_poly.type
_entity_poly.pdbx_seq_one_letter_code
_entity_poly.pdbx_strand_id
1 'polypeptide(L)'
;MNAIKLIFLLIIFPLLLAGVGTWQLQRATEGAQVPDQAQAYVNVMKPVLKRWVEENPTVPITVGSDALSPEQFLSRLARIEAELPTARQLNRVLRTLAPWVMGLGLLAAAIGVAALAGTQWAGRRAQQSREQLLQVFSLGSRLLPYVLVSQVVAMAATLALVLSYEGLALWHIGRLGRGEVKLMGWLGVIAVICLYSIWLLLKQLRHMLVMFEPTPLEMFGRVVTAEQAPGLWRQVRELADRLGALPPDHIVVSLALGFYVTSSPATVRPAETPLHGRTLHVPLLYLGLLSREEVDAVIGHELAHFVGEDTEYSLRFVPIYDGVSRSLETLAQTMMNSDLIQGWLMRPSFLFGVFFMQRFDHAVNRWSRERELLADAAGGRLAGNAAVASALLRISVLQTPVEDVLLAHCDTPVEGDVLNAALAALQGQELQAPDEALETHQPHPTDSHPSNGERLHALRVPWADAMHSATRGVDAEAASRQIDALFSAAHPLREQLSHDLIAAAACEHSAHTHLLETLAASAQGEHALHEGGRRRAVLMAVLALPFMLLGLAMMSEPWLAPERLKGTVLSAVGAGAGIASIALIFLWLGIRRFKRAPQTALRLTPEHFVFANLAQPLPIEHIATVTLQFIQGIWVTVELTPEAPLPELRKTAFGVPGARVNRKKRQVLLQMAQLCIDNKKIEPYEGLTLMTDYVNASLARKILQNRQD
;
A
#
# COMPACT_ATOMS: atom_id res chain seq x y z
N MET A 1 -2.01 13.46 6.21
CA MET A 1 -0.75 13.06 5.53
C MET A 1 0.31 14.14 5.71
N ASN A 2 1.57 13.78 6.01
CA ASN A 2 2.62 14.80 6.16
C ASN A 2 3.01 15.34 4.76
N ALA A 3 2.44 16.48 4.35
CA ALA A 3 2.77 17.17 3.10
C ALA A 3 4.30 17.32 2.88
N ILE A 4 5.06 17.39 3.98
CA ILE A 4 6.52 17.37 4.03
C ILE A 4 7.12 16.16 3.30
N LYS A 5 6.55 14.95 3.44
CA LYS A 5 7.05 13.74 2.77
C LYS A 5 6.90 13.84 1.25
N LEU A 6 5.77 14.39 0.79
CA LEU A 6 5.48 14.57 -0.63
C LEU A 6 6.40 15.64 -1.25
N ILE A 7 6.59 16.77 -0.55
CA ILE A 7 7.54 17.82 -0.94
C ILE A 7 8.96 17.25 -1.01
N PHE A 8 9.35 16.45 -0.01
CA PHE A 8 10.67 15.83 -0.01
C PHE A 8 10.87 14.93 -1.23
N LEU A 9 9.89 14.08 -1.53
CA LEU A 9 9.98 13.08 -2.58
C LEU A 9 9.88 13.66 -4.00
N LEU A 10 9.01 14.66 -4.21
CA LEU A 10 8.74 15.24 -5.52
C LEU A 10 9.65 16.44 -5.84
N ILE A 11 10.23 17.11 -4.84
CA ILE A 11 11.02 18.33 -5.04
C ILE A 11 12.43 18.19 -4.47
N ILE A 12 12.56 17.93 -3.16
CA ILE A 12 13.88 17.99 -2.49
C ILE A 12 14.81 16.88 -3.00
N PHE A 13 14.32 15.64 -3.08
CA PHE A 13 15.10 14.51 -3.57
C PHE A 13 15.60 14.69 -5.03
N PRO A 14 14.76 15.09 -6.01
CA PRO A 14 15.26 15.38 -7.35
C PRO A 14 16.23 16.57 -7.40
N LEU A 15 16.04 17.59 -6.55
CA LEU A 15 17.03 18.68 -6.40
C LEU A 15 18.37 18.19 -5.84
N LEU A 16 18.36 17.25 -4.89
CA LEU A 16 19.59 16.62 -4.39
C LEU A 16 20.31 15.86 -5.51
N LEU A 17 19.58 15.13 -6.37
CA LEU A 17 20.16 14.46 -7.53
C LEU A 17 20.73 15.47 -8.55
N ALA A 18 20.06 16.61 -8.76
CA ALA A 18 20.62 17.68 -9.58
C ALA A 18 21.91 18.26 -8.97
N GLY A 19 21.97 18.38 -7.64
CA GLY A 19 23.17 18.72 -6.89
C GLY A 19 24.30 17.71 -7.09
N VAL A 20 24.00 16.41 -7.08
CA VAL A 20 24.95 15.34 -7.43
C VAL A 20 25.45 15.54 -8.87
N GLY A 21 24.58 15.83 -9.83
CA GLY A 21 25.00 16.13 -11.22
C GLY A 21 25.96 17.32 -11.31
N THR A 22 25.73 18.36 -10.51
CA THR A 22 26.65 19.52 -10.43
C THR A 22 28.01 19.12 -9.87
N TRP A 23 28.03 18.32 -8.81
CA TRP A 23 29.26 17.79 -8.22
C TRP A 23 30.01 16.84 -9.17
N GLN A 24 29.29 16.00 -9.91
CA GLN A 24 29.84 15.14 -10.95
C GLN A 24 30.47 15.96 -12.08
N LEU A 25 29.81 17.05 -12.51
CA LEU A 25 30.36 17.93 -13.52
C LEU A 25 31.69 18.54 -13.06
N GLN A 26 31.75 19.03 -11.82
CA GLN A 26 32.98 19.57 -11.23
C GLN A 26 34.10 18.51 -11.22
N ARG A 27 33.82 17.30 -10.72
CA ARG A 27 34.77 16.18 -10.70
C ARG A 27 35.27 15.81 -12.10
N ALA A 28 34.39 15.75 -13.10
CA ALA A 28 34.77 15.44 -14.48
C ALA A 28 35.61 16.55 -15.12
N THR A 29 35.37 17.82 -14.76
CA THR A 29 36.19 18.94 -15.23
C THR A 29 37.59 18.94 -14.62
N GLU A 30 37.71 18.67 -13.32
CA GLU A 30 39.01 18.55 -12.63
C GLU A 30 39.78 17.32 -13.14
N GLY A 31 39.10 16.17 -13.27
CA GLY A 31 39.66 14.92 -13.79
C GLY A 31 40.12 15.00 -15.25
N ALA A 32 39.59 15.94 -16.04
CA ALA A 32 40.02 16.17 -17.42
C ALA A 32 41.47 16.58 -17.55
N GLN A 33 41.99 17.32 -16.57
CA GLN A 33 43.32 17.88 -16.62
C GLN A 33 44.41 16.82 -16.42
N VAL A 34 44.09 15.75 -15.66
CA VAL A 34 45.04 14.70 -15.28
C VAL A 34 45.63 13.95 -16.49
N PRO A 35 44.82 13.38 -17.41
CA PRO A 35 45.38 12.65 -18.56
C PRO A 35 46.07 13.57 -19.57
N ASP A 36 45.64 14.84 -19.69
CA ASP A 36 46.30 15.81 -20.57
C ASP A 36 47.68 16.22 -20.01
N GLN A 37 47.77 16.49 -18.70
CA GLN A 37 49.03 16.73 -18.00
C GLN A 37 49.94 15.50 -18.04
N ALA A 38 49.40 14.31 -17.81
CA ALA A 38 50.15 13.06 -17.87
C ALA A 38 50.69 12.80 -19.29
N GLN A 39 49.90 13.06 -20.34
CA GLN A 39 50.37 12.93 -21.73
C GLN A 39 51.48 13.95 -22.04
N ALA A 40 51.33 15.20 -21.61
CA ALA A 40 52.37 16.22 -21.79
C ALA A 40 53.68 15.82 -21.08
N TYR A 41 53.57 15.31 -19.84
CA TYR A 41 54.71 14.81 -19.08
C TYR A 41 55.37 13.60 -19.77
N VAL A 42 54.58 12.62 -20.23
CA VAL A 42 55.10 11.46 -20.96
C VAL A 42 55.80 11.89 -22.25
N ASN A 43 55.22 12.81 -23.03
CA ASN A 43 55.81 13.27 -24.29
C ASN A 43 57.19 13.94 -24.09
N VAL A 44 57.36 14.71 -23.01
CA VAL A 44 58.62 15.39 -22.68
C VAL A 44 59.64 14.45 -22.04
N MET A 45 59.22 13.64 -21.08
CA MET A 45 60.13 12.86 -20.23
C MET A 45 60.49 11.50 -20.81
N LYS A 46 59.62 10.86 -21.60
CA LYS A 46 59.87 9.54 -22.22
C LYS A 46 61.17 9.46 -23.01
N PRO A 47 61.54 10.42 -23.90
CA PRO A 47 62.81 10.34 -24.62
C PRO A 47 64.03 10.51 -23.70
N VAL A 48 63.92 11.35 -22.66
CA VAL A 48 64.99 11.55 -21.67
C VAL A 48 65.20 10.30 -20.83
N LEU A 49 64.11 9.72 -20.33
CA LEU A 49 64.12 8.50 -19.53
C LEU A 49 64.62 7.28 -20.32
N LYS A 50 64.27 7.18 -21.61
CA LYS A 50 64.80 6.10 -22.48
C LYS A 50 66.32 6.17 -22.63
N ARG A 51 66.88 7.35 -22.94
CA ARG A 51 68.34 7.51 -23.04
C ARG A 51 69.04 7.20 -21.72
N TRP A 52 68.47 7.68 -20.60
CA TRP A 52 69.05 7.44 -19.29
C TRP A 52 69.07 5.94 -18.92
N VAL A 53 68.01 5.20 -19.27
CA VAL A 53 67.92 3.75 -19.07
C VAL A 53 68.92 2.99 -19.95
N GLU A 54 69.14 3.44 -21.19
CA GLU A 54 70.16 2.88 -22.10
C GLU A 54 71.58 3.11 -21.56
N GLU A 55 71.85 4.27 -20.95
CA GLU A 55 73.13 4.62 -20.33
C GLU A 55 73.36 3.94 -18.96
N ASN A 56 72.30 3.60 -18.23
CA ASN A 56 72.37 3.07 -16.85
C ASN A 56 71.51 1.79 -16.68
N PRO A 57 71.86 0.67 -17.36
CA PRO A 57 70.99 -0.51 -17.44
C PRO A 57 70.84 -1.27 -16.12
N THR A 58 71.72 -1.06 -15.13
CA THR A 58 71.75 -1.78 -13.85
C THR A 58 71.30 -0.96 -12.66
N VAL A 59 71.04 0.35 -12.84
CA VAL A 59 70.66 1.24 -11.74
C VAL A 59 69.15 1.16 -11.53
N PRO A 60 68.65 0.70 -10.36
CA PRO A 60 67.23 0.61 -10.10
C PRO A 60 66.60 2.02 -10.00
N ILE A 61 65.42 2.19 -10.59
CA ILE A 61 64.66 3.44 -10.54
C ILE A 61 63.65 3.34 -9.40
N THR A 62 63.74 4.26 -8.44
CA THR A 62 62.79 4.37 -7.34
C THR A 62 61.58 5.21 -7.77
N VAL A 63 60.39 4.60 -7.76
CA VAL A 63 59.12 5.29 -8.01
C VAL A 63 58.25 5.13 -6.77
N GLY A 64 58.17 6.17 -5.94
CA GLY A 64 57.50 6.09 -4.64
C GLY A 64 58.24 5.11 -3.72
N SER A 65 57.56 4.04 -3.30
CA SER A 65 58.12 2.99 -2.43
C SER A 65 58.75 1.80 -3.17
N ASP A 66 58.59 1.73 -4.50
CA ASP A 66 59.02 0.57 -5.30
C ASP A 66 60.35 0.85 -6.01
N ALA A 67 61.32 -0.05 -5.86
CA ALA A 67 62.51 -0.09 -6.69
C ALA A 67 62.24 -0.95 -7.93
N LEU A 68 62.16 -0.34 -9.10
CA LEU A 68 61.86 -1.01 -10.36
C LEU A 68 63.14 -1.18 -11.18
N SER A 69 63.26 -2.31 -11.89
CA SER A 69 64.31 -2.40 -12.92
C SER A 69 64.01 -1.41 -14.05
N PRO A 70 65.03 -0.91 -14.77
CA PRO A 70 64.84 0.01 -15.89
C PRO A 70 63.85 -0.50 -16.96
N GLU A 71 63.85 -1.80 -17.26
CA GLU A 71 62.89 -2.42 -18.18
C GLU A 71 61.46 -2.49 -17.62
N GLN A 72 61.30 -2.77 -16.32
CA GLN A 72 60.01 -2.75 -15.64
C GLN A 72 59.42 -1.33 -15.60
N PHE A 73 60.27 -0.32 -15.44
CA PHE A 73 59.86 1.08 -15.48
C PHE A 73 59.37 1.47 -16.88
N LEU A 74 60.12 1.14 -17.94
CA LEU A 74 59.73 1.43 -19.32
C LEU A 74 58.44 0.71 -19.75
N SER A 75 58.25 -0.55 -19.33
CA SER A 75 57.02 -1.30 -19.61
C SER A 75 55.81 -0.72 -18.87
N ARG A 76 55.97 -0.27 -17.61
CA ARG A 76 54.93 0.44 -16.86
C ARG A 76 54.57 1.78 -17.50
N LEU A 77 55.57 2.53 -17.98
CA LEU A 77 55.36 3.79 -18.69
C LEU A 77 54.61 3.59 -20.02
N ALA A 78 55.00 2.58 -20.82
CA ALA A 78 54.32 2.24 -22.07
C ALA A 78 52.87 1.80 -21.84
N ARG A 79 52.60 1.09 -20.75
CA ARG A 79 51.24 0.70 -20.36
C ARG A 79 50.38 1.92 -19.97
N ILE A 80 50.92 2.83 -19.18
CA ILE A 80 50.22 4.08 -18.80
C ILE A 80 49.87 4.89 -20.06
N GLU A 81 50.84 5.04 -20.98
CA GLU A 81 50.64 5.76 -22.24
C GLU A 81 49.56 5.11 -23.13
N ALA A 82 49.50 3.78 -23.18
CA ALA A 82 48.45 3.06 -23.91
C ALA A 82 47.06 3.25 -23.30
N GLU A 83 46.95 3.49 -21.99
CA GLU A 83 45.68 3.69 -21.27
C GLU A 83 45.20 5.17 -21.30
N LEU A 84 46.07 6.14 -21.60
CA LEU A 84 45.73 7.58 -21.65
C LEU A 84 44.61 7.95 -22.65
N PRO A 85 44.55 7.41 -23.88
CA PRO A 85 43.44 7.69 -24.80
C PRO A 85 42.08 7.23 -24.24
N THR A 86 42.05 6.06 -23.61
CA THR A 86 40.86 5.51 -22.96
C THR A 86 40.42 6.38 -21.79
N ALA A 87 41.37 6.83 -20.94
CA ALA A 87 41.09 7.75 -19.85
C ALA A 87 40.52 9.10 -20.35
N ARG A 88 41.06 9.65 -21.45
CA ARG A 88 40.50 10.86 -22.10
C ARG A 88 39.10 10.63 -22.63
N GLN A 89 38.83 9.50 -23.29
CA GLN A 89 37.50 9.19 -23.81
C GLN A 89 36.48 9.01 -22.68
N LEU A 90 36.84 8.28 -21.63
CA LEU A 90 35.98 8.10 -20.45
C LEU A 90 35.66 9.45 -19.79
N ASN A 91 36.65 10.32 -19.61
CA ASN A 91 36.39 11.62 -19.01
C ASN A 91 35.51 12.52 -19.88
N ARG A 92 35.61 12.44 -21.22
CA ARG A 92 34.65 13.11 -22.12
C ARG A 92 33.23 12.60 -21.89
N VAL A 93 33.05 11.27 -21.80
CA VAL A 93 31.74 10.67 -21.53
C VAL A 93 31.19 11.15 -20.18
N LEU A 94 31.99 11.10 -19.11
CA LEU A 94 31.60 11.60 -17.79
C LEU A 94 31.17 13.08 -17.82
N ARG A 95 31.93 13.93 -18.51
CA ARG A 95 31.61 15.35 -18.69
C ARG A 95 30.33 15.59 -19.50
N THR A 96 29.98 14.68 -20.42
CA THR A 96 28.71 14.75 -21.15
C THR A 96 27.53 14.24 -20.33
N LEU A 97 27.72 13.23 -19.47
CA LEU A 97 26.65 12.64 -18.65
C LEU A 97 26.20 13.58 -17.52
N ALA A 98 27.13 14.29 -16.88
CA ALA A 98 26.83 15.10 -15.70
C ALA A 98 25.80 16.24 -15.95
N PRO A 99 25.83 16.99 -17.08
CA PRO A 99 24.77 17.95 -17.41
C PRO A 99 23.39 17.32 -17.59
N TRP A 100 23.31 16.08 -18.10
CA TRP A 100 22.03 15.37 -18.24
C TRP A 100 21.47 14.95 -16.88
N VAL A 101 22.32 14.50 -15.95
CA VAL A 101 21.92 14.23 -14.56
C VAL A 101 21.33 15.49 -13.92
N MET A 102 22.03 16.63 -14.07
CA MET A 102 21.55 17.92 -13.56
C MET A 102 20.23 18.33 -14.20
N GLY A 103 20.13 18.29 -15.53
CA GLY A 103 18.95 18.73 -16.27
C GLY A 103 17.71 17.88 -16.00
N LEU A 104 17.84 16.55 -15.97
CA LEU A 104 16.72 15.66 -15.67
C LEU A 104 16.29 15.74 -14.21
N GLY A 105 17.23 15.93 -13.27
CA GLY A 105 16.91 16.17 -11.86
C GLY A 105 16.13 17.47 -11.67
N LEU A 106 16.53 18.56 -12.34
CA LEU A 106 15.80 19.83 -12.32
C LEU A 106 14.42 19.72 -12.99
N LEU A 107 14.33 19.00 -14.11
CA LEU A 107 13.05 18.75 -14.79
C LEU A 107 12.09 17.96 -13.88
N ALA A 108 12.57 16.92 -13.22
CA ALA A 108 11.77 16.13 -12.27
C ALA A 108 11.25 17.01 -11.11
N ALA A 109 12.10 17.87 -10.55
CA ALA A 109 11.70 18.82 -9.52
C ALA A 109 10.68 19.85 -10.03
N ALA A 110 10.85 20.37 -11.25
CA ALA A 110 9.92 21.31 -11.88
C ALA A 110 8.53 20.69 -12.11
N ILE A 111 8.48 19.43 -12.59
CA ILE A 111 7.24 18.66 -12.71
C ILE A 111 6.59 18.52 -11.33
N GLY A 112 7.36 18.16 -10.30
CA GLY A 112 6.87 18.05 -8.92
C GLY A 112 6.28 19.36 -8.38
N VAL A 113 6.94 20.50 -8.59
CA VAL A 113 6.43 21.82 -8.20
C VAL A 113 5.15 22.17 -8.95
N ALA A 114 5.14 22.02 -10.27
CA ALA A 114 3.98 22.32 -11.11
C ALA A 114 2.77 21.44 -10.73
N ALA A 115 3.01 20.16 -10.45
CA ALA A 115 2.01 19.22 -9.99
C ALA A 115 1.39 19.65 -8.65
N LEU A 116 2.22 19.98 -7.65
CA LEU A 116 1.73 20.39 -6.32
C LEU A 116 1.02 21.75 -6.36
N ALA A 117 1.59 22.73 -7.05
CA ALA A 117 1.00 24.06 -7.20
C ALA A 117 -0.30 24.01 -8.03
N GLY A 118 -0.31 23.24 -9.11
CA GLY A 118 -1.48 23.04 -9.97
C GLY A 118 -2.63 22.39 -9.22
N THR A 119 -2.38 21.32 -8.47
CA THR A 119 -3.40 20.68 -7.63
C THR A 119 -3.89 21.59 -6.52
N GLN A 120 -3.00 22.36 -5.87
CA GLN A 120 -3.39 23.33 -4.85
C GLN A 120 -4.26 24.46 -5.41
N TRP A 121 -3.92 24.95 -6.60
CA TRP A 121 -4.71 25.95 -7.33
C TRP A 121 -6.08 25.38 -7.74
N ALA A 122 -6.10 24.16 -8.30
CA ALA A 122 -7.32 23.48 -8.71
C ALA A 122 -8.27 23.27 -7.54
N GLY A 123 -7.76 22.82 -6.38
CA GLY A 123 -8.57 22.67 -5.17
C GLY A 123 -9.19 23.99 -4.68
N ARG A 124 -8.46 25.12 -4.77
CA ARG A 124 -9.01 26.45 -4.46
C ARG A 124 -10.07 26.91 -5.46
N ARG A 125 -9.84 26.63 -6.76
CA ARG A 125 -10.77 26.96 -7.84
C ARG A 125 -12.07 26.15 -7.71
N ALA A 126 -11.97 24.88 -7.34
CA ALA A 126 -13.11 24.00 -7.09
C ALA A 126 -14.07 24.51 -6.00
N GLN A 127 -13.60 25.34 -5.07
CA GLN A 127 -14.44 25.91 -4.00
C GLN A 127 -15.32 27.10 -4.45
N GLN A 128 -15.16 27.59 -5.68
CA GLN A 128 -15.86 28.80 -6.12
C GLN A 128 -17.23 28.51 -6.72
N SER A 129 -17.40 27.38 -7.42
CA SER A 129 -18.67 26.94 -8.00
C SER A 129 -18.63 25.45 -8.36
N ARG A 130 -19.79 24.80 -8.45
CA ARG A 130 -19.96 23.40 -8.88
C ARG A 130 -19.39 23.15 -10.28
N GLU A 131 -19.64 24.06 -11.22
CA GLU A 131 -19.11 23.97 -12.59
C GLU A 131 -17.57 23.97 -12.59
N GLN A 132 -16.95 24.87 -11.83
CA GLN A 132 -15.48 24.90 -11.70
C GLN A 132 -14.92 23.63 -11.05
N LEU A 133 -15.59 23.05 -10.05
CA LEU A 133 -15.21 21.75 -9.48
C LEU A 133 -15.18 20.68 -10.58
N LEU A 134 -16.25 20.55 -11.37
CA LEU A 134 -16.31 19.60 -12.48
C LEU A 134 -15.19 19.85 -13.50
N GLN A 135 -14.99 21.10 -13.93
CA GLN A 135 -13.97 21.45 -14.92
C GLN A 135 -12.55 21.12 -14.44
N VAL A 136 -12.16 21.60 -13.26
CA VAL A 136 -10.79 21.43 -12.76
C VAL A 136 -10.52 20.00 -12.29
N PHE A 137 -11.52 19.29 -11.76
CA PHE A 137 -11.38 17.89 -11.38
C PHE A 137 -11.28 16.99 -12.61
N SER A 138 -12.13 17.19 -13.63
CA SER A 138 -12.07 16.39 -14.87
C SER A 138 -10.79 16.64 -15.67
N LEU A 139 -10.28 17.86 -15.70
CA LEU A 139 -8.97 18.14 -16.27
C LEU A 139 -7.85 17.49 -15.43
N GLY A 140 -7.93 17.65 -14.11
CA GLY A 140 -6.98 17.07 -13.16
C GLY A 140 -6.87 15.55 -13.26
N SER A 141 -8.00 14.84 -13.29
CA SER A 141 -8.05 13.39 -13.39
C SER A 141 -7.47 12.87 -14.71
N ARG A 142 -7.69 13.58 -15.83
CA ARG A 142 -7.07 13.25 -17.13
C ARG A 142 -5.56 13.48 -17.15
N LEU A 143 -5.08 14.54 -16.50
CA LEU A 143 -3.65 14.89 -16.48
C LEU A 143 -2.84 14.11 -15.43
N LEU A 144 -3.49 13.66 -14.37
CA LEU A 144 -2.87 12.97 -13.23
C LEU A 144 -1.93 11.82 -13.65
N PRO A 145 -2.32 10.89 -14.56
CA PRO A 145 -1.45 9.77 -14.93
C PRO A 145 -0.20 10.22 -15.68
N TYR A 146 -0.33 11.24 -16.53
CA TYR A 146 0.80 11.80 -17.28
C TYR A 146 1.79 12.49 -16.37
N VAL A 147 1.32 13.27 -15.38
CA VAL A 147 2.17 13.92 -14.38
C VAL A 147 2.93 12.89 -13.55
N LEU A 148 2.25 11.83 -13.12
CA LEU A 148 2.85 10.74 -12.35
C LEU A 148 3.93 10.01 -13.14
N VAL A 149 3.62 9.58 -14.36
CA VAL A 149 4.58 8.84 -15.18
C VAL A 149 5.74 9.71 -15.60
N SER A 150 5.52 10.97 -16.01
CA SER A 150 6.61 11.88 -16.37
C SER A 150 7.56 12.15 -15.20
N GLN A 151 7.04 12.30 -13.98
CA GLN A 151 7.86 12.47 -12.78
C GLN A 151 8.71 11.22 -12.48
N VAL A 152 8.12 10.03 -12.50
CA VAL A 152 8.85 8.78 -12.22
C VAL A 152 9.89 8.49 -13.30
N VAL A 153 9.56 8.71 -14.58
CA VAL A 153 10.49 8.52 -15.69
C VAL A 153 11.68 9.47 -15.57
N ALA A 154 11.44 10.76 -15.30
CA ALA A 154 12.52 11.73 -15.10
C ALA A 154 13.43 11.34 -13.92
N MET A 155 12.83 10.86 -12.81
CA MET A 155 13.58 10.40 -11.64
C MET A 155 14.42 9.15 -11.93
N ALA A 156 13.83 8.12 -12.52
CA ALA A 156 14.50 6.86 -12.83
C ALA A 156 15.62 7.07 -13.85
N ALA A 157 15.41 7.93 -14.85
CA ALA A 157 16.43 8.30 -15.81
C ALA A 157 17.60 9.04 -15.15
N THR A 158 17.30 9.99 -14.25
CA THR A 158 18.33 10.69 -13.46
C THR A 158 19.16 9.71 -12.64
N LEU A 159 18.51 8.77 -11.93
CA LEU A 159 19.20 7.77 -11.13
C LEU A 159 20.05 6.82 -11.99
N ALA A 160 19.54 6.36 -13.13
CA ALA A 160 20.29 5.52 -14.05
C ALA A 160 21.56 6.22 -14.56
N LEU A 161 21.47 7.52 -14.86
CA LEU A 161 22.63 8.32 -15.27
C LEU A 161 23.63 8.53 -14.13
N VAL A 162 23.16 8.80 -12.89
CA VAL A 162 24.03 8.91 -11.71
C VAL A 162 24.82 7.61 -11.50
N LEU A 163 24.14 6.47 -11.53
CA LEU A 163 24.77 5.16 -11.33
C LEU A 163 25.75 4.82 -12.46
N SER A 164 25.39 5.16 -13.70
CA SER A 164 26.26 4.98 -14.86
C SER A 164 27.50 5.86 -14.76
N TYR A 165 27.36 7.11 -14.32
CA TYR A 165 28.47 8.02 -14.06
C TYR A 165 29.42 7.45 -13.00
N GLU A 166 28.90 7.09 -11.81
CA GLU A 166 29.77 6.60 -10.73
C GLU A 166 30.41 5.25 -11.10
N GLY A 167 29.69 4.39 -11.83
CA GLY A 167 30.25 3.15 -12.36
C GLY A 167 31.43 3.41 -13.30
N LEU A 168 31.30 4.34 -14.24
CA LEU A 168 32.40 4.70 -15.16
C LEU A 168 33.53 5.46 -14.46
N ALA A 169 33.22 6.27 -13.45
CA ALA A 169 34.19 7.07 -12.70
C ALA A 169 35.11 6.24 -11.79
N LEU A 170 34.76 5.00 -11.49
CA LEU A 170 35.64 4.04 -10.80
C LEU A 170 36.83 3.59 -11.66
N TRP A 171 36.80 3.86 -12.96
CA TRP A 171 37.92 3.56 -13.84
C TRP A 171 39.12 4.46 -13.55
N HIS A 172 40.28 3.86 -13.25
CA HIS A 172 41.56 4.56 -13.10
C HIS A 172 42.70 3.85 -13.84
N ILE A 173 43.77 4.60 -14.13
CA ILE A 173 44.95 4.11 -14.85
C ILE A 173 45.72 3.12 -13.96
N GLY A 174 46.01 1.92 -14.47
CA GLY A 174 46.70 0.86 -13.73
C GLY A 174 45.87 -0.41 -13.53
N ARG A 175 45.93 -0.99 -12.33
CA ARG A 175 45.23 -2.26 -12.02
C ARG A 175 43.98 -1.96 -11.22
N LEU A 176 42.82 -2.07 -11.89
CA LEU A 176 41.52 -2.11 -11.22
C LEU A 176 41.49 -3.25 -10.20
N GLY A 177 41.11 -2.95 -8.98
CA GLY A 177 40.93 -3.94 -7.94
C GLY A 177 39.79 -4.90 -8.30
N ARG A 178 39.90 -6.19 -7.93
CA ARG A 178 38.80 -7.17 -8.13
C ARG A 178 37.49 -6.75 -7.45
N GLY A 179 37.56 -5.91 -6.42
CA GLY A 179 36.39 -5.30 -5.76
C GLY A 179 35.74 -4.18 -6.58
N GLU A 180 36.54 -3.32 -7.22
CA GLU A 180 36.06 -2.20 -8.03
C GLU A 180 35.34 -2.68 -9.29
N VAL A 181 35.90 -3.67 -9.98
CA VAL A 181 35.26 -4.29 -11.16
C VAL A 181 33.89 -4.90 -10.80
N LYS A 182 33.79 -5.55 -9.62
CA LYS A 182 32.51 -6.06 -9.13
C LYS A 182 31.52 -4.93 -8.83
N LEU A 183 31.98 -3.84 -8.22
CA LEU A 183 31.14 -2.69 -7.92
C LEU A 183 30.62 -2.01 -9.19
N MET A 184 31.47 -1.81 -10.21
CA MET A 184 31.08 -1.31 -11.53
C MET A 184 30.00 -2.19 -12.17
N GLY A 185 30.16 -3.52 -12.10
CA GLY A 185 29.16 -4.47 -12.57
C GLY A 185 27.81 -4.33 -11.85
N TRP A 186 27.83 -4.23 -10.52
CA TRP A 186 26.61 -4.02 -9.72
C TRP A 186 25.92 -2.69 -10.05
N LEU A 187 26.67 -1.59 -10.16
CA LEU A 187 26.12 -0.29 -10.53
C LEU A 187 25.47 -0.32 -11.93
N GLY A 188 26.12 -0.99 -12.89
CA GLY A 188 25.57 -1.19 -14.23
C GLY A 188 24.27 -2.00 -14.24
N VAL A 189 24.20 -3.09 -13.46
CA VAL A 189 22.97 -3.89 -13.33
C VAL A 189 21.83 -3.05 -12.74
N ILE A 190 22.09 -2.26 -11.69
CA ILE A 190 21.07 -1.40 -11.09
C ILE A 190 20.60 -0.32 -12.09
N ALA A 191 21.52 0.28 -12.86
CA ALA A 191 21.15 1.24 -13.91
C ALA A 191 20.25 0.60 -14.99
N VAL A 192 20.53 -0.63 -15.41
CA VAL A 192 19.68 -1.38 -16.35
C VAL A 192 18.31 -1.67 -15.74
N ILE A 193 18.24 -2.02 -14.46
CA ILE A 193 16.96 -2.20 -13.75
C ILE A 193 16.15 -0.90 -13.73
N CYS A 194 16.78 0.26 -13.52
CA CYS A 194 16.11 1.56 -13.60
C CYS A 194 15.57 1.86 -15.01
N LEU A 195 16.29 1.47 -16.07
CA LEU A 195 15.80 1.62 -17.45
C LEU A 195 14.65 0.63 -17.75
N TYR A 196 14.74 -0.60 -17.23
CA TYR A 196 13.69 -1.59 -17.36
C TYR A 196 12.41 -1.16 -16.63
N SER A 197 12.51 -0.51 -15.46
CA SER A 197 11.34 0.01 -14.75
C SER A 197 10.66 1.15 -15.50
N ILE A 198 11.42 2.02 -16.18
CA ILE A 198 10.86 3.02 -17.12
C ILE A 198 10.05 2.33 -18.21
N TRP A 199 10.61 1.31 -18.86
CA TRP A 199 9.93 0.57 -19.91
C TRP A 199 8.64 -0.11 -19.41
N LEU A 200 8.70 -0.75 -18.24
CA LEU A 200 7.54 -1.39 -17.61
C LEU A 200 6.43 -0.38 -17.31
N LEU A 201 6.78 0.80 -16.78
CA LEU A 201 5.85 1.88 -16.49
C LEU A 201 5.22 2.44 -17.76
N LEU A 202 6.00 2.65 -18.82
CA LEU A 202 5.47 3.11 -20.11
C LEU A 202 4.53 2.09 -20.76
N LYS A 203 4.82 0.79 -20.62
CA LYS A 203 3.93 -0.30 -21.07
C LYS A 203 2.63 -0.34 -20.25
N GLN A 204 2.72 -0.09 -18.95
CA GLN A 204 1.59 -0.05 -18.03
C GLN A 204 0.79 1.25 -18.11
N LEU A 205 1.34 2.34 -18.65
CA LEU A 205 0.65 3.63 -18.77
C LEU A 205 -0.70 3.50 -19.49
N ARG A 206 -0.79 2.68 -20.55
CA ARG A 206 -2.06 2.44 -21.25
C ARG A 206 -3.10 1.79 -20.33
N HIS A 207 -2.69 0.86 -19.48
CA HIS A 207 -3.57 0.19 -18.52
C HIS A 207 -3.95 1.13 -17.37
N MET A 208 -3.02 1.97 -16.91
CA MET A 208 -3.30 3.03 -15.92
C MET A 208 -4.29 4.06 -16.48
N LEU A 209 -4.22 4.40 -17.76
CA LEU A 209 -5.18 5.32 -18.39
C LEU A 209 -6.59 4.71 -18.50
N VAL A 210 -6.69 3.40 -18.72
CA VAL A 210 -7.97 2.66 -18.77
C VAL A 210 -8.52 2.39 -17.36
N MET A 211 -7.68 2.37 -16.31
CA MET A 211 -8.13 2.22 -14.92
C MET A 211 -9.09 3.35 -14.47
N PHE A 212 -9.00 4.52 -15.12
CA PHE A 212 -9.92 5.65 -14.88
C PHE A 212 -11.23 5.54 -15.67
N GLU A 213 -11.46 4.46 -16.42
CA GLU A 213 -12.78 4.17 -16.96
C GLU A 213 -13.72 3.77 -15.81
N PRO A 214 -14.95 4.32 -15.76
CA PRO A 214 -15.89 3.99 -14.69
C PRO A 214 -16.22 2.50 -14.73
N THR A 215 -15.81 1.74 -13.72
CA THR A 215 -16.37 0.41 -13.49
C THR A 215 -17.84 0.54 -13.13
N PRO A 216 -18.73 -0.29 -13.70
CA PRO A 216 -20.15 -0.24 -13.37
C PRO A 216 -20.36 -0.45 -11.87
N LEU A 217 -21.26 0.33 -11.28
CA LEU A 217 -21.73 0.11 -9.92
C LEU A 217 -22.45 -1.24 -9.86
N GLU A 218 -22.11 -2.12 -8.93
CA GLU A 218 -22.93 -3.30 -8.67
C GLU A 218 -24.14 -2.90 -7.84
N MET A 219 -25.33 -3.22 -8.33
CA MET A 219 -26.60 -2.99 -7.65
C MET A 219 -27.28 -4.33 -7.45
N PHE A 220 -27.81 -4.59 -6.26
CA PHE A 220 -28.65 -5.76 -6.03
C PHE A 220 -30.12 -5.39 -6.20
N GLY A 221 -30.88 -6.17 -6.96
CA GLY A 221 -32.32 -5.96 -7.13
C GLY A 221 -32.83 -6.35 -8.51
N ARG A 222 -33.93 -5.73 -8.93
CA ARG A 222 -34.56 -6.01 -10.21
C ARG A 222 -35.07 -4.76 -10.89
N VAL A 223 -34.81 -4.66 -12.19
CA VAL A 223 -35.35 -3.60 -13.03
C VAL A 223 -36.84 -3.86 -13.24
N VAL A 224 -37.69 -2.86 -13.00
CA VAL A 224 -39.15 -2.96 -13.21
C VAL A 224 -39.61 -2.06 -14.34
N THR A 225 -40.44 -2.61 -15.23
CA THR A 225 -41.01 -1.84 -16.35
C THR A 225 -42.28 -1.08 -15.92
N ALA A 226 -42.74 -0.16 -16.78
CA ALA A 226 -43.97 0.60 -16.55
C ALA A 226 -45.21 -0.31 -16.46
N GLU A 227 -45.19 -1.47 -17.10
CA GLU A 227 -46.26 -2.48 -17.05
C GLU A 227 -46.22 -3.30 -15.75
N GLN A 228 -45.03 -3.53 -15.20
CA GLN A 228 -44.83 -4.29 -13.96
C GLN A 228 -45.12 -3.44 -12.72
N ALA A 229 -44.74 -2.16 -12.74
CA ALA A 229 -44.89 -1.22 -11.63
C ALA A 229 -45.63 0.07 -12.04
N PRO A 230 -46.88 0.00 -12.56
CA PRO A 230 -47.56 1.15 -13.13
C PRO A 230 -47.83 2.26 -12.11
N GLY A 231 -48.13 1.89 -10.86
CA GLY A 231 -48.36 2.84 -9.78
C GLY A 231 -47.09 3.62 -9.44
N LEU A 232 -45.97 2.91 -9.26
CA LEU A 232 -44.66 3.50 -8.95
C LEU A 232 -44.17 4.40 -10.08
N TRP A 233 -44.20 3.92 -11.33
CA TRP A 233 -43.76 4.71 -12.48
C TRP A 233 -44.59 5.98 -12.70
N ARG A 234 -45.91 5.91 -12.47
CA ARG A 234 -46.78 7.09 -12.54
C ARG A 234 -46.41 8.10 -11.45
N GLN A 235 -46.22 7.64 -10.21
CA GLN A 235 -45.83 8.50 -9.09
C GLN A 235 -44.49 9.19 -9.35
N VAL A 236 -43.46 8.44 -9.76
CA VAL A 236 -42.13 8.98 -10.07
C VAL A 236 -42.18 10.01 -11.20
N ARG A 237 -42.94 9.74 -12.28
CA ARG A 237 -43.09 10.70 -13.39
C ARG A 237 -43.82 11.98 -12.95
N GLU A 238 -44.89 11.85 -12.18
CA GLU A 238 -45.63 13.00 -11.66
C GLU A 238 -44.74 13.89 -10.76
N LEU A 239 -43.94 13.28 -9.88
CA LEU A 239 -43.01 14.02 -9.03
C LEU A 239 -41.90 14.69 -9.86
N ALA A 240 -41.35 13.99 -10.86
CA ALA A 240 -40.36 14.55 -11.77
C ALA A 240 -40.91 15.77 -12.54
N ASP A 241 -42.12 15.65 -13.08
CA ASP A 241 -42.80 16.73 -13.81
C ASP A 241 -43.05 17.94 -12.91
N ARG A 242 -43.51 17.73 -11.67
CA ARG A 242 -43.74 18.81 -10.69
C ARG A 242 -42.47 19.53 -10.28
N LEU A 243 -41.32 18.83 -10.26
CA LEU A 243 -40.02 19.42 -9.95
C LEU A 243 -39.31 20.03 -11.16
N GLY A 244 -39.73 19.68 -12.37
CA GLY A 244 -38.94 19.94 -13.58
C GLY A 244 -37.64 19.12 -13.63
N ALA A 245 -37.63 17.95 -12.99
CA ALA A 245 -36.51 17.02 -12.99
C ALA A 245 -36.53 16.13 -14.23
N LEU A 246 -35.36 15.67 -14.69
CA LEU A 246 -35.33 14.62 -15.70
C LEU A 246 -35.79 13.29 -15.08
N PRO A 247 -36.75 12.58 -15.69
CA PRO A 247 -37.20 11.30 -15.17
C PRO A 247 -36.09 10.24 -15.27
N PRO A 248 -36.06 9.26 -14.36
CA PRO A 248 -35.13 8.15 -14.46
C PRO A 248 -35.46 7.29 -15.70
N ASP A 249 -34.41 6.77 -16.34
CA ASP A 249 -34.51 5.81 -17.44
C ASP A 249 -34.86 4.40 -16.92
N HIS A 250 -34.40 4.09 -15.70
CA HIS A 250 -34.58 2.80 -15.05
C HIS A 250 -35.03 2.98 -13.59
N ILE A 251 -35.94 2.11 -13.15
CA ILE A 251 -36.27 1.94 -11.73
C ILE A 251 -35.83 0.53 -11.33
N VAL A 252 -34.95 0.45 -10.34
CA VAL A 252 -34.49 -0.80 -9.75
C VAL A 252 -35.12 -0.93 -8.37
N VAL A 253 -35.83 -2.03 -8.14
CA VAL A 253 -36.43 -2.34 -6.83
C VAL A 253 -35.66 -3.46 -6.16
N SER A 254 -35.51 -3.39 -4.85
CA SER A 254 -34.80 -4.41 -4.08
C SER A 254 -35.38 -4.54 -2.68
N LEU A 255 -34.88 -5.54 -1.93
CA LEU A 255 -35.03 -5.61 -0.47
C LEU A 255 -33.89 -4.87 0.26
N ALA A 256 -32.90 -4.36 -0.49
CA ALA A 256 -31.74 -3.67 0.06
C ALA A 256 -32.13 -2.32 0.67
N LEU A 257 -31.16 -1.65 1.30
CA LEU A 257 -31.42 -0.51 2.16
C LEU A 257 -31.10 0.80 1.42
N GLY A 258 -32.03 1.75 1.51
CA GLY A 258 -31.83 3.12 1.03
C GLY A 258 -32.42 3.42 -0.35
N PHE A 259 -33.03 4.59 -0.46
CA PHE A 259 -33.32 5.23 -1.74
C PHE A 259 -32.05 5.91 -2.22
N TYR A 260 -31.80 5.86 -3.52
CA TYR A 260 -30.75 6.67 -4.13
C TYR A 260 -30.97 6.79 -5.64
N VAL A 261 -30.37 7.80 -6.24
CA VAL A 261 -30.23 7.93 -7.69
C VAL A 261 -28.77 7.84 -8.13
N THR A 262 -28.56 7.27 -9.30
CA THR A 262 -27.25 7.25 -9.95
C THR A 262 -27.36 7.45 -11.44
N SER A 263 -26.30 8.01 -12.02
CA SER A 263 -26.10 8.10 -13.46
C SER A 263 -24.89 7.29 -13.94
N SER A 264 -24.13 6.75 -12.99
CA SER A 264 -23.01 5.87 -13.28
C SER A 264 -23.54 4.61 -13.96
N PRO A 265 -22.82 4.04 -14.94
CA PRO A 265 -23.13 2.71 -15.44
C PRO A 265 -23.28 1.76 -14.25
N ALA A 266 -24.28 0.89 -14.30
CA ALA A 266 -24.56 -0.04 -13.20
C ALA A 266 -24.86 -1.43 -13.74
N THR A 267 -24.54 -2.46 -12.98
CA THR A 267 -24.90 -3.84 -13.28
C THR A 267 -25.82 -4.34 -12.18
N VAL A 268 -27.05 -4.73 -12.54
CA VAL A 268 -28.04 -5.22 -11.59
C VAL A 268 -27.91 -6.74 -11.43
N ARG A 269 -27.54 -7.17 -10.23
CA ARG A 269 -27.42 -8.56 -9.79
C ARG A 269 -28.74 -9.02 -9.13
N PRO A 270 -29.12 -10.30 -9.28
CA PRO A 270 -28.34 -11.43 -9.83
C PRO A 270 -28.42 -11.63 -11.35
N ALA A 271 -29.28 -10.89 -12.05
CA ALA A 271 -29.49 -11.06 -13.50
C ALA A 271 -28.35 -10.51 -14.39
N GLU A 272 -27.30 -9.93 -13.79
CA GLU A 272 -26.16 -9.29 -14.46
C GLU A 272 -26.58 -8.32 -15.57
N THR A 273 -27.64 -7.54 -15.32
CA THR A 273 -28.22 -6.64 -16.33
C THR A 273 -27.49 -5.31 -16.34
N PRO A 274 -26.79 -4.94 -17.44
CA PRO A 274 -26.14 -3.64 -17.54
C PRO A 274 -27.17 -2.54 -17.78
N LEU A 275 -27.05 -1.46 -17.02
CA LEU A 275 -27.85 -0.24 -17.10
C LEU A 275 -26.98 0.96 -17.47
N HIS A 276 -27.53 1.81 -18.33
CA HIS A 276 -26.91 3.06 -18.74
C HIS A 276 -27.94 4.18 -18.68
N GLY A 277 -27.56 5.32 -18.10
CA GLY A 277 -28.46 6.46 -17.91
C GLY A 277 -28.86 6.64 -16.45
N ARG A 278 -29.99 7.31 -16.24
CA ARG A 278 -30.49 7.67 -14.90
C ARG A 278 -31.22 6.49 -14.28
N THR A 279 -30.73 6.03 -13.14
CA THR A 279 -31.35 4.92 -12.39
C THR A 279 -31.82 5.41 -11.03
N LEU A 280 -33.06 5.12 -10.67
CA LEU A 280 -33.61 5.30 -9.34
C LEU A 280 -33.68 3.93 -8.64
N HIS A 281 -33.00 3.79 -7.51
CA HIS A 281 -33.11 2.62 -6.65
C HIS A 281 -34.19 2.84 -5.59
N VAL A 282 -35.09 1.86 -5.46
CA VAL A 282 -36.25 1.92 -4.57
C VAL A 282 -36.31 0.68 -3.68
N PRO A 283 -36.08 0.80 -2.38
CA PRO A 283 -36.18 -0.32 -1.46
C PRO A 283 -37.64 -0.61 -1.09
N LEU A 284 -38.13 -1.82 -1.40
CA LEU A 284 -39.54 -2.17 -1.26
C LEU A 284 -40.04 -2.08 0.19
N LEU A 285 -39.21 -2.44 1.17
CA LEU A 285 -39.58 -2.36 2.58
C LEU A 285 -39.92 -0.93 3.00
N TYR A 286 -39.12 0.05 2.59
CA TYR A 286 -39.40 1.44 2.94
C TYR A 286 -40.60 2.01 2.18
N LEU A 287 -40.95 1.49 0.99
CA LEU A 287 -42.22 1.86 0.36
C LEU A 287 -43.44 1.48 1.21
N GLY A 288 -43.35 0.44 2.04
CA GLY A 288 -44.41 0.07 2.99
C GLY A 288 -44.28 0.73 4.36
N LEU A 289 -43.05 0.95 4.84
CA LEU A 289 -42.79 1.49 6.17
C LEU A 289 -42.96 3.02 6.26
N LEU A 290 -42.87 3.72 5.14
CA LEU A 290 -43.07 5.17 5.02
C LEU A 290 -44.51 5.52 4.62
N SER A 291 -45.03 6.66 5.07
CA SER A 291 -46.31 7.19 4.58
C SER A 291 -46.19 7.61 3.12
N ARG A 292 -47.33 7.81 2.44
CA ARG A 292 -47.31 8.26 1.04
C ARG A 292 -46.60 9.60 0.86
N GLU A 293 -46.79 10.54 1.78
CA GLU A 293 -46.14 11.84 1.78
C GLU A 293 -44.63 11.71 2.04
N GLU A 294 -44.22 10.79 2.92
CA GLU A 294 -42.80 10.50 3.16
C GLU A 294 -42.14 9.85 1.93
N VAL A 295 -42.82 8.93 1.25
CA VAL A 295 -42.33 8.36 -0.03
C VAL A 295 -42.21 9.45 -1.09
N ASP A 296 -43.22 10.32 -1.23
CA ASP A 296 -43.18 11.47 -2.16
C ASP A 296 -42.04 12.44 -1.80
N ALA A 297 -41.79 12.67 -0.51
CA ALA A 297 -40.71 13.51 -0.02
C ALA A 297 -39.34 12.94 -0.39
N VAL A 298 -39.11 11.64 -0.15
CA VAL A 298 -37.84 10.97 -0.42
C VAL A 298 -37.60 10.84 -1.91
N ILE A 299 -38.57 10.34 -2.69
CA ILE A 299 -38.44 10.28 -4.15
C ILE A 299 -38.25 11.68 -4.74
N GLY A 300 -38.96 12.69 -4.22
CA GLY A 300 -38.79 14.08 -4.61
C GLY A 300 -37.39 14.62 -4.32
N HIS A 301 -36.81 14.26 -3.17
CA HIS A 301 -35.43 14.55 -2.83
C HIS A 301 -34.47 13.88 -3.83
N GLU A 302 -34.61 12.59 -4.08
CA GLU A 302 -33.77 11.85 -5.04
C GLU A 302 -33.82 12.46 -6.45
N LEU A 303 -35.02 12.78 -6.93
CA LEU A 303 -35.21 13.39 -8.25
C LEU A 303 -34.64 14.81 -8.34
N ALA A 304 -34.50 15.52 -7.21
CA ALA A 304 -33.93 16.86 -7.21
C ALA A 304 -32.46 16.86 -7.67
N HIS A 305 -31.74 15.75 -7.52
CA HIS A 305 -30.39 15.59 -8.08
C HIS A 305 -30.35 15.56 -9.62
N PHE A 306 -31.51 15.46 -10.28
CA PHE A 306 -31.66 15.57 -11.73
C PHE A 306 -32.28 16.91 -12.17
N VAL A 307 -32.17 17.95 -11.35
CA VAL A 307 -32.63 19.32 -11.66
C VAL A 307 -31.44 20.27 -11.88
N GLY A 308 -31.45 21.03 -12.99
CA GLY A 308 -30.53 22.16 -13.22
C GLY A 308 -29.04 21.80 -13.17
N GLU A 309 -28.25 22.55 -12.39
CA GLU A 309 -26.80 22.32 -12.23
C GLU A 309 -26.48 20.98 -11.53
N ASP A 310 -27.43 20.43 -10.77
CA ASP A 310 -27.23 19.15 -10.09
C ASP A 310 -27.32 17.98 -11.06
N THR A 311 -28.03 18.14 -12.18
CA THR A 311 -27.98 17.19 -13.29
C THR A 311 -26.55 17.08 -13.83
N GLU A 312 -25.86 18.20 -14.07
CA GLU A 312 -24.51 18.17 -14.63
C GLU A 312 -23.50 17.56 -13.66
N TYR A 313 -23.62 17.91 -12.38
CA TYR A 313 -22.82 17.30 -11.31
C TYR A 313 -23.04 15.78 -11.25
N SER A 314 -24.29 15.34 -11.15
CA SER A 314 -24.64 13.92 -11.03
C SER A 314 -24.24 13.12 -12.27
N LEU A 315 -24.45 13.66 -13.49
CA LEU A 315 -24.14 12.98 -14.75
C LEU A 315 -22.65 12.94 -15.10
N ARG A 316 -21.87 13.96 -14.69
CA ARG A 316 -20.49 14.13 -15.17
C ARG A 316 -19.45 14.05 -14.07
N PHE A 317 -19.69 14.62 -12.90
CA PHE A 317 -18.69 14.70 -11.84
C PHE A 317 -18.59 13.38 -11.07
N VAL A 318 -19.72 12.89 -10.54
CA VAL A 318 -19.76 11.69 -9.66
C VAL A 318 -19.07 10.48 -10.30
N PRO A 319 -19.35 10.10 -11.57
CA PRO A 319 -18.70 8.93 -12.18
C PRO A 319 -17.18 9.07 -12.29
N ILE A 320 -16.66 10.28 -12.53
CA ILE A 320 -15.22 10.56 -12.62
C ILE A 320 -14.59 10.49 -11.23
N TYR A 321 -15.25 11.07 -10.23
CA TYR A 321 -14.78 11.07 -8.84
C TYR A 321 -14.65 9.65 -8.28
N ASP A 322 -15.67 8.82 -8.45
CA ASP A 322 -15.68 7.43 -8.00
C ASP A 322 -14.65 6.57 -8.76
N GLY A 323 -14.49 6.81 -10.07
CA GLY A 323 -13.47 6.15 -10.88
C GLY A 323 -12.05 6.40 -10.35
N VAL A 324 -11.72 7.65 -10.00
CA VAL A 324 -10.42 8.00 -9.43
C VAL A 324 -10.22 7.39 -8.04
N SER A 325 -11.26 7.42 -7.19
CA SER A 325 -11.21 6.84 -5.84
C SER A 325 -10.92 5.32 -5.88
N ARG A 326 -11.67 4.58 -6.70
CA ARG A 326 -11.50 3.12 -6.89
C ARG A 326 -10.15 2.75 -7.51
N SER A 327 -9.65 3.57 -8.43
CA SER A 327 -8.29 3.41 -8.99
C SER A 327 -7.23 3.50 -7.91
N LEU A 328 -7.38 4.46 -6.99
CA LEU A 328 -6.45 4.67 -5.89
C LEU A 328 -6.50 3.54 -4.86
N GLU A 329 -7.70 3.01 -4.59
CA GLU A 329 -7.90 1.83 -3.74
C GLU A 329 -7.26 0.57 -4.35
N THR A 330 -7.48 0.33 -5.65
CA THR A 330 -6.86 -0.80 -6.38
C THR A 330 -5.34 -0.70 -6.35
N LEU A 331 -4.79 0.51 -6.49
CA LEU A 331 -3.36 0.77 -6.34
C LEU A 331 -2.87 0.52 -4.91
N ALA A 332 -3.65 0.89 -3.88
CA ALA A 332 -3.33 0.59 -2.49
C ALA A 332 -3.28 -0.92 -2.23
N GLN A 333 -4.29 -1.67 -2.68
CA GLN A 333 -4.35 -3.13 -2.56
C GLN A 333 -3.18 -3.80 -3.31
N THR A 334 -2.87 -3.34 -4.53
CA THR A 334 -1.71 -3.83 -5.29
C THR A 334 -0.40 -3.57 -4.55
N MET A 335 -0.26 -2.39 -3.93
CA MET A 335 0.92 -2.08 -3.11
C MET A 335 1.04 -2.97 -1.88
N MET A 336 -0.07 -3.32 -1.22
CA MET A 336 -0.08 -4.22 -0.06
C MET A 336 0.37 -5.64 -0.42
N ASN A 337 0.07 -6.08 -1.64
CA ASN A 337 0.37 -7.43 -2.14
C ASN A 337 1.69 -7.52 -2.92
N SER A 338 2.38 -6.40 -3.15
CA SER A 338 3.60 -6.33 -3.95
C SER A 338 4.89 -6.48 -3.12
N ASP A 339 5.95 -6.97 -3.75
CA ASP A 339 7.29 -7.01 -3.15
C ASP A 339 7.72 -5.63 -2.62
N LEU A 340 8.51 -5.62 -1.54
CA LEU A 340 8.98 -4.38 -0.88
C LEU A 340 9.54 -3.33 -1.84
N ILE A 341 10.24 -3.77 -2.90
CA ILE A 341 10.84 -2.90 -3.91
C ILE A 341 9.77 -2.25 -4.79
N GLN A 342 8.80 -3.04 -5.26
CA GLN A 342 7.72 -2.56 -6.11
C GLN A 342 6.78 -1.61 -5.35
N GLY A 343 6.44 -1.95 -4.10
CA GLY A 343 5.67 -1.06 -3.22
C GLY A 343 6.38 0.26 -2.93
N TRP A 344 7.72 0.28 -2.85
CA TRP A 344 8.50 1.52 -2.66
C TRP A 344 8.52 2.39 -3.92
N LEU A 345 8.61 1.77 -5.10
CA LEU A 345 8.57 2.45 -6.41
C LEU A 345 7.22 3.13 -6.69
N MET A 346 6.10 2.52 -6.28
CA MET A 346 4.75 3.05 -6.54
C MET A 346 4.29 4.09 -5.51
N ARG A 347 4.94 4.13 -4.34
CA ARG A 347 4.57 4.99 -3.20
C ARG A 347 4.52 6.50 -3.52
N PRO A 348 5.46 7.11 -4.27
CA PRO A 348 5.37 8.52 -4.64
C PRO A 348 4.08 8.84 -5.39
N SER A 349 3.75 7.99 -6.36
CA SER A 349 2.59 8.18 -7.22
C SER A 349 1.28 8.01 -6.45
N PHE A 350 1.21 6.99 -5.59
CA PHE A 350 0.09 6.80 -4.68
C PHE A 350 -0.11 8.00 -3.75
N LEU A 351 0.95 8.49 -3.10
CA LEU A 351 0.86 9.65 -2.20
C LEU A 351 0.42 10.92 -2.94
N PHE A 352 0.81 11.10 -4.20
CA PHE A 352 0.34 12.22 -5.01
C PHE A 352 -1.13 12.07 -5.41
N GLY A 353 -1.60 10.87 -5.75
CA GLY A 353 -3.02 10.59 -6.00
C GLY A 353 -3.89 10.88 -4.76
N VAL A 354 -3.44 10.44 -3.58
CA VAL A 354 -4.08 10.78 -2.29
C VAL A 354 -4.08 12.30 -2.05
N PHE A 355 -2.96 12.96 -2.32
CA PHE A 355 -2.86 14.43 -2.20
C PHE A 355 -3.83 15.13 -3.14
N PHE A 356 -3.97 14.63 -4.38
CA PHE A 356 -4.91 15.15 -5.35
C PHE A 356 -6.33 15.10 -4.79
N MET A 357 -6.81 13.92 -4.37
CA MET A 357 -8.15 13.77 -3.78
C MET A 357 -8.36 14.71 -2.59
N GLN A 358 -7.42 14.73 -1.63
CA GLN A 358 -7.49 15.59 -0.44
C GLN A 358 -7.65 17.08 -0.72
N ARG A 359 -7.20 17.57 -1.89
CA ARG A 359 -7.35 18.98 -2.27
C ARG A 359 -8.74 19.30 -2.80
N PHE A 360 -9.51 18.30 -3.19
CA PHE A 360 -10.89 18.43 -3.63
C PHE A 360 -11.90 18.07 -2.53
N ASP A 361 -11.55 17.24 -1.54
CA ASP A 361 -12.46 16.79 -0.46
C ASP A 361 -13.28 17.95 0.15
N HIS A 362 -12.63 19.06 0.50
CA HIS A 362 -13.36 20.22 1.07
C HIS A 362 -14.38 20.84 0.10
N ALA A 363 -14.06 20.91 -1.20
CA ALA A 363 -14.98 21.43 -2.19
C ALA A 363 -16.12 20.44 -2.43
N VAL A 364 -15.81 19.16 -2.58
CA VAL A 364 -16.79 18.08 -2.77
C VAL A 364 -17.76 18.05 -1.59
N ASN A 365 -17.25 17.97 -0.36
CA ASN A 365 -18.09 17.93 0.85
C ASN A 365 -18.95 19.19 1.00
N ARG A 366 -18.42 20.37 0.65
CA ARG A 366 -19.18 21.62 0.69
C ARG A 366 -20.36 21.60 -0.29
N TRP A 367 -20.10 21.25 -1.55
CA TRP A 367 -21.11 21.28 -2.59
C TRP A 367 -22.11 20.12 -2.47
N SER A 368 -21.65 18.96 -2.02
CA SER A 368 -22.50 17.83 -1.61
C SER A 368 -23.50 18.27 -0.54
N ARG A 369 -23.01 18.82 0.59
CA ARG A 369 -23.87 19.34 1.66
C ARG A 369 -24.91 20.35 1.17
N GLU A 370 -24.51 21.29 0.31
CA GLU A 370 -25.43 22.28 -0.25
C GLU A 370 -26.50 21.65 -1.16
N ARG A 371 -26.12 20.65 -1.97
CA ARG A 371 -27.04 19.88 -2.82
C ARG A 371 -28.07 19.14 -2.01
N GLU A 372 -27.66 18.50 -0.93
CA GLU A 372 -28.54 17.76 -0.03
C GLU A 372 -29.62 18.65 0.60
N LEU A 373 -29.24 19.84 1.10
CA LEU A 373 -30.19 20.79 1.65
C LEU A 373 -31.17 21.34 0.59
N LEU A 374 -30.72 21.50 -0.65
CA LEU A 374 -31.57 21.92 -1.76
C LEU A 374 -32.53 20.79 -2.20
N ALA A 375 -32.07 19.55 -2.17
CA ALA A 375 -32.88 18.36 -2.42
C ALA A 375 -33.95 18.18 -1.33
N ASP A 376 -33.61 18.39 -0.06
CA ASP A 376 -34.58 18.45 1.05
C ASP A 376 -35.64 19.53 0.84
N ALA A 377 -35.21 20.73 0.44
CA ALA A 377 -36.13 21.81 0.12
C ALA A 377 -37.02 21.47 -1.09
N ALA A 378 -36.52 20.68 -2.05
CA ALA A 378 -37.30 20.21 -3.19
C ALA A 378 -38.35 19.17 -2.79
N GLY A 379 -37.98 18.17 -1.99
CA GLY A 379 -38.93 17.23 -1.37
C GLY A 379 -39.98 17.98 -0.53
N GLY A 380 -39.56 19.01 0.21
CA GLY A 380 -40.43 19.85 1.03
C GLY A 380 -41.44 20.64 0.21
N ARG A 381 -41.09 21.11 -1.00
CA ARG A 381 -42.04 21.75 -1.92
C ARG A 381 -43.11 20.78 -2.46
N LEU A 382 -42.80 19.48 -2.50
CA LEU A 382 -43.72 18.47 -3.04
C LEU A 382 -44.67 17.91 -1.99
N ALA A 383 -44.13 17.53 -0.83
CA ALA A 383 -44.83 16.77 0.21
C ALA A 383 -44.93 17.50 1.56
N GLY A 384 -44.27 18.66 1.69
CA GLY A 384 -44.21 19.43 2.93
C GLY A 384 -42.99 19.12 3.79
N ASN A 385 -42.45 20.14 4.47
CA ASN A 385 -41.22 20.01 5.27
C ASN A 385 -41.36 18.98 6.41
N ALA A 386 -42.55 18.85 7.01
CA ALA A 386 -42.81 17.86 8.05
C ALA A 386 -42.69 16.42 7.52
N ALA A 387 -43.11 16.15 6.28
CA ALA A 387 -42.98 14.84 5.66
C ALA A 387 -41.51 14.50 5.38
N VAL A 388 -40.71 15.47 4.89
CA VAL A 388 -39.26 15.28 4.70
C VAL A 388 -38.57 14.99 6.03
N ALA A 389 -38.83 15.81 7.05
CA ALA A 389 -38.27 15.65 8.38
C ALA A 389 -38.63 14.30 9.02
N SER A 390 -39.90 13.89 8.86
CA SER A 390 -40.39 12.60 9.34
C SER A 390 -39.72 11.43 8.60
N ALA A 391 -39.63 11.50 7.27
CA ALA A 391 -39.01 10.46 6.45
C ALA A 391 -37.52 10.29 6.80
N LEU A 392 -36.78 11.40 6.92
CA LEU A 392 -35.37 11.43 7.29
C LEU A 392 -35.11 10.64 8.59
N LEU A 393 -35.83 11.01 9.65
CA LEU A 393 -35.68 10.36 10.95
C LEU A 393 -36.23 8.95 10.95
N ARG A 394 -37.34 8.70 10.28
CA ARG A 394 -37.93 7.37 10.22
C ARG A 394 -37.01 6.36 9.54
N ILE A 395 -36.33 6.76 8.47
CA ILE A 395 -35.31 5.93 7.82
C ILE A 395 -34.18 5.62 8.81
N SER A 396 -33.67 6.62 9.54
CA SER A 396 -32.61 6.43 10.55
C SER A 396 -33.05 5.53 11.70
N VAL A 397 -34.28 5.64 12.18
CA VAL A 397 -34.84 4.80 13.25
C VAL A 397 -35.05 3.35 12.78
N LEU A 398 -35.48 3.16 11.52
CA LEU A 398 -35.77 1.85 10.97
C LEU A 398 -34.53 1.13 10.42
N GLN A 399 -33.41 1.82 10.18
CA GLN A 399 -32.25 1.24 9.53
C GLN A 399 -31.76 -0.02 10.25
N THR A 400 -31.41 0.07 11.53
CA THR A 400 -30.91 -1.09 12.30
C THR A 400 -31.95 -2.20 12.46
N PRO A 401 -33.21 -1.93 12.86
CA PRO A 401 -34.23 -2.98 12.92
C PRO A 401 -34.47 -3.71 11.58
N VAL A 402 -34.46 -2.99 10.46
CA VAL A 402 -34.64 -3.59 9.14
C VAL A 402 -33.41 -4.41 8.75
N GLU A 403 -32.19 -3.88 8.97
CA GLU A 403 -30.92 -4.60 8.78
C GLU A 403 -30.91 -5.93 9.55
N ASP A 404 -31.20 -5.88 10.86
CA ASP A 404 -31.18 -7.05 11.74
C ASP A 404 -32.18 -8.12 11.29
N VAL A 405 -33.39 -7.71 10.90
CA VAL A 405 -34.44 -8.63 10.44
C VAL A 405 -34.07 -9.27 9.09
N LEU A 406 -33.55 -8.49 8.14
CA LEU A 406 -33.10 -9.03 6.85
C LEU A 406 -31.90 -9.97 7.02
N LEU A 407 -30.94 -9.63 7.87
CA LEU A 407 -29.79 -10.49 8.19
C LEU A 407 -30.25 -11.79 8.85
N ALA A 408 -31.18 -11.72 9.82
CA ALA A 408 -31.75 -12.91 10.45
C ALA A 408 -32.43 -13.84 9.43
N HIS A 409 -33.10 -13.29 8.41
CA HIS A 409 -33.70 -14.07 7.33
C HIS A 409 -32.68 -14.58 6.29
N CYS A 410 -31.50 -13.97 6.19
CA CYS A 410 -30.39 -14.52 5.40
C CYS A 410 -29.74 -15.71 6.12
N ASP A 411 -29.59 -15.63 7.45
CA ASP A 411 -29.00 -16.68 8.28
C ASP A 411 -29.95 -17.86 8.49
N THR A 412 -31.23 -17.57 8.73
CA THR A 412 -32.30 -18.57 8.85
C THR A 412 -33.40 -18.27 7.83
N PRO A 413 -33.28 -18.82 6.60
CA PRO A 413 -34.23 -18.58 5.53
C PRO A 413 -35.65 -18.95 5.94
N VAL A 414 -36.58 -18.02 5.74
CA VAL A 414 -38.02 -18.28 5.87
C VAL A 414 -38.55 -18.79 4.54
N GLU A 415 -39.46 -19.76 4.57
CA GLU A 415 -40.17 -20.19 3.37
C GLU A 415 -41.15 -19.09 2.91
N GLY A 416 -40.97 -18.60 1.68
CA GLY A 416 -41.90 -17.65 1.05
C GLY A 416 -41.40 -16.21 1.00
N ASP A 417 -42.30 -15.26 1.30
CA ASP A 417 -42.08 -13.82 1.12
C ASP A 417 -41.34 -13.21 2.33
N VAL A 418 -40.03 -13.00 2.18
CA VAL A 418 -39.15 -12.38 3.19
C VAL A 418 -39.59 -10.96 3.52
N LEU A 419 -40.20 -10.23 2.57
CA LEU A 419 -40.69 -8.87 2.82
C LEU A 419 -41.83 -8.89 3.84
N ASN A 420 -42.81 -9.78 3.66
CA ASN A 420 -43.94 -9.89 4.60
C ASN A 420 -43.47 -10.41 5.97
N ALA A 421 -42.54 -11.37 5.99
CA ALA A 421 -41.94 -11.84 7.23
C ALA A 421 -41.23 -10.70 7.98
N ALA A 422 -40.48 -9.87 7.26
CA ALA A 422 -39.78 -8.73 7.83
C ALA A 422 -40.76 -7.66 8.37
N LEU A 423 -41.80 -7.32 7.62
CA LEU A 423 -42.85 -6.39 8.10
C LEU A 423 -43.55 -6.92 9.37
N ALA A 424 -43.84 -8.23 9.42
CA ALA A 424 -44.45 -8.86 10.58
C ALA A 424 -43.50 -8.87 11.80
N ALA A 425 -42.19 -9.07 11.59
CA ALA A 425 -41.20 -9.02 12.67
C ALA A 425 -41.02 -7.61 13.25
N LEU A 426 -41.16 -6.58 12.41
CA LEU A 426 -41.13 -5.17 12.84
C LEU A 426 -42.44 -4.74 13.52
N GLN A 427 -43.55 -5.43 13.26
CA GLN A 427 -44.83 -5.14 13.90
C GLN A 427 -44.76 -5.46 15.40
N GLY A 428 -45.04 -4.45 16.23
CA GLY A 428 -45.00 -4.57 17.69
C GLY A 428 -43.62 -4.33 18.30
N GLN A 429 -42.58 -4.09 17.51
CA GLN A 429 -41.31 -3.57 18.03
C GLN A 429 -41.46 -2.10 18.44
N GLU A 430 -40.91 -1.76 19.61
CA GLU A 430 -40.79 -0.38 20.04
C GLU A 430 -39.61 0.27 19.33
N LEU A 431 -39.90 1.22 18.44
CA LEU A 431 -38.89 1.93 17.68
C LEU A 431 -38.30 3.07 18.52
N GLN A 432 -36.99 2.99 18.78
CA GLN A 432 -36.25 4.01 19.50
C GLN A 432 -35.27 4.71 18.57
N ALA A 433 -35.09 6.01 18.75
CA ALA A 433 -34.05 6.72 18.04
C ALA A 433 -32.68 6.43 18.64
N PRO A 434 -31.65 6.25 17.80
CA PRO A 434 -30.27 6.21 18.29
C PRO A 434 -29.94 7.46 19.12
N ASP A 435 -29.14 7.32 20.17
CA ASP A 435 -28.70 8.45 21.02
C ASP A 435 -28.03 9.57 20.19
N GLU A 436 -27.42 9.20 19.06
CA GLU A 436 -26.70 10.06 18.13
C GLU A 436 -27.54 10.43 16.88
N ALA A 437 -28.86 10.23 16.90
CA ALA A 437 -29.73 10.37 15.72
C ALA A 437 -29.70 11.75 15.03
N LEU A 438 -29.27 12.81 15.74
CA LEU A 438 -29.04 14.15 15.18
C LEU A 438 -27.67 14.30 14.51
N GLU A 439 -26.68 13.53 14.97
CA GLU A 439 -25.32 13.48 14.44
C GLU A 439 -25.17 12.43 13.34
N THR A 440 -26.14 11.52 13.20
CA THR A 440 -26.19 10.51 12.15
C THR A 440 -26.20 11.15 10.76
N HIS A 441 -25.37 10.59 9.88
CA HIS A 441 -25.31 10.88 8.46
C HIS A 441 -25.94 9.69 7.71
N GLN A 442 -26.85 9.94 6.77
CA GLN A 442 -27.42 8.86 5.96
C GLN A 442 -26.31 8.19 5.13
N PRO A 443 -26.28 6.84 5.04
CA PRO A 443 -25.34 6.13 4.20
C PRO A 443 -25.72 6.27 2.73
N HIS A 444 -24.77 6.64 1.88
CA HIS A 444 -24.95 6.67 0.43
C HIS A 444 -23.70 6.10 -0.27
N PRO A 445 -23.85 5.34 -1.38
CA PRO A 445 -22.71 4.68 -2.03
C PRO A 445 -21.65 5.66 -2.59
N THR A 446 -22.06 6.89 -2.91
CA THR A 446 -21.22 7.86 -3.66
C THR A 446 -21.28 9.30 -3.15
N ASP A 447 -22.01 9.59 -2.05
CA ASP A 447 -22.22 10.96 -1.57
C ASP A 447 -22.18 11.02 -0.03
N SER A 448 -21.91 12.20 0.53
CA SER A 448 -21.82 12.44 1.98
C SER A 448 -22.93 13.39 2.44
N HIS A 449 -23.91 12.87 3.17
CA HIS A 449 -25.04 13.70 3.62
C HIS A 449 -24.66 14.61 4.79
N PRO A 450 -25.25 15.82 4.92
CA PRO A 450 -25.25 16.57 6.17
C PRO A 450 -25.90 15.75 7.29
N SER A 451 -25.61 16.10 8.54
CA SER A 451 -26.23 15.42 9.68
C SER A 451 -27.73 15.68 9.72
N ASN A 452 -28.48 14.74 10.30
CA ASN A 452 -29.92 14.86 10.44
C ASN A 452 -30.35 16.16 11.14
N GLY A 453 -29.60 16.59 12.16
CA GLY A 453 -29.87 17.83 12.88
C GLY A 453 -29.75 19.08 12.00
N GLU A 454 -28.78 19.10 11.09
CA GLU A 454 -28.62 20.20 10.16
C GLU A 454 -29.76 20.27 9.15
N ARG A 455 -30.14 19.12 8.58
CA ARG A 455 -31.24 19.02 7.60
C ARG A 455 -32.58 19.42 8.21
N LEU A 456 -32.87 18.97 9.43
CA LEU A 456 -34.06 19.38 10.20
C LEU A 456 -34.11 20.89 10.45
N HIS A 457 -32.96 21.47 10.83
CA HIS A 457 -32.86 22.91 11.05
C HIS A 457 -33.15 23.69 9.75
N ALA A 458 -32.62 23.24 8.60
CA ALA A 458 -32.89 23.84 7.30
C ALA A 458 -34.37 23.75 6.90
N LEU A 459 -35.02 22.62 7.22
CA LEU A 459 -36.46 22.39 7.01
C LEU A 459 -37.36 23.18 7.98
N ARG A 460 -36.79 23.74 9.06
CA ARG A 460 -37.48 24.49 10.13
C ARG A 460 -38.55 23.64 10.83
N VAL A 461 -38.27 22.35 11.02
CA VAL A 461 -39.16 21.43 11.74
C VAL A 461 -38.57 21.13 13.13
N PRO A 462 -39.34 21.27 14.22
CA PRO A 462 -38.87 20.91 15.55
C PRO A 462 -38.53 19.41 15.64
N TRP A 463 -37.41 19.09 16.27
CA TRP A 463 -36.97 17.70 16.49
C TRP A 463 -38.06 16.83 17.13
N ALA A 464 -38.72 17.34 18.17
CA ALA A 464 -39.74 16.59 18.89
C ALA A 464 -40.90 16.13 18.00
N ASP A 465 -41.34 17.00 17.08
CA ASP A 465 -42.46 16.71 16.18
C ASP A 465 -42.06 15.66 15.12
N ALA A 466 -40.87 15.83 14.52
CA ALA A 466 -40.34 14.87 13.56
C ALA A 466 -40.07 13.51 14.20
N MET A 467 -39.54 13.51 15.44
CA MET A 467 -39.24 12.29 16.19
C MET A 467 -40.50 11.52 16.56
N HIS A 468 -41.53 12.21 17.04
CA HIS A 468 -42.82 11.58 17.36
C HIS A 468 -43.42 10.87 16.15
N SER A 469 -43.33 11.47 14.97
CA SER A 469 -43.79 10.85 13.72
C SER A 469 -42.88 9.69 13.29
N ALA A 470 -41.57 9.79 13.50
CA ALA A 470 -40.58 8.80 13.07
C ALA A 470 -40.67 7.48 13.85
N THR A 471 -40.97 7.52 15.16
CA THR A 471 -41.03 6.34 16.04
C THR A 471 -42.40 5.67 16.10
N ARG A 472 -43.35 6.09 15.26
CA ARG A 472 -44.67 5.44 15.17
C ARG A 472 -44.55 3.95 14.84
N GLY A 473 -45.41 3.13 15.43
CA GLY A 473 -45.43 1.68 15.23
C GLY A 473 -45.63 1.26 13.77
N VAL A 474 -45.16 0.07 13.43
CA VAL A 474 -45.32 -0.53 12.10
C VAL A 474 -46.64 -1.29 12.02
N ASP A 475 -47.45 -0.98 11.00
CA ASP A 475 -48.63 -1.75 10.60
C ASP A 475 -48.27 -2.56 9.35
N ALA A 476 -48.02 -3.87 9.52
CA ALA A 476 -47.56 -4.73 8.44
C ALA A 476 -48.63 -4.90 7.33
N GLU A 477 -49.92 -4.91 7.69
CA GLU A 477 -51.00 -5.09 6.72
C GLU A 477 -51.21 -3.83 5.87
N ALA A 478 -51.14 -2.65 6.48
CA ALA A 478 -51.16 -1.39 5.74
C ALA A 478 -49.92 -1.25 4.84
N ALA A 479 -48.73 -1.58 5.36
CA ALA A 479 -47.48 -1.53 4.62
C ALA A 479 -47.49 -2.45 3.38
N SER A 480 -47.93 -3.70 3.55
CA SER A 480 -48.04 -4.68 2.46
C SER A 480 -49.03 -4.23 1.39
N ARG A 481 -50.20 -3.72 1.79
CA ARG A 481 -51.20 -3.17 0.86
C ARG A 481 -50.70 -1.95 0.08
N GLN A 482 -49.92 -1.07 0.73
CA GLN A 482 -49.33 0.10 0.08
C GLN A 482 -48.34 -0.31 -1.02
N ILE A 483 -47.50 -1.30 -0.75
CA ILE A 483 -46.57 -1.86 -1.74
C ILE A 483 -47.36 -2.49 -2.88
N ASP A 484 -48.33 -3.35 -2.58
CA ASP A 484 -49.11 -4.08 -3.60
C ASP A 484 -49.83 -3.15 -4.58
N ALA A 485 -50.31 -1.99 -4.11
CA ALA A 485 -50.97 -1.00 -4.95
C ALA A 485 -50.06 -0.39 -6.04
N LEU A 486 -48.75 -0.50 -5.91
CA LEU A 486 -47.78 0.08 -6.86
C LEU A 486 -47.45 -0.85 -8.04
N PHE A 487 -47.74 -2.14 -7.92
CA PHE A 487 -47.34 -3.17 -8.87
C PHE A 487 -48.56 -3.90 -9.47
N SER A 488 -48.44 -4.35 -10.72
CA SER A 488 -49.49 -5.15 -11.37
C SER A 488 -49.49 -6.60 -10.88
N ALA A 489 -48.32 -7.11 -10.48
CA ALA A 489 -48.12 -8.45 -9.92
C ALA A 489 -47.06 -8.41 -8.80
N ALA A 490 -47.44 -7.91 -7.63
CA ALA A 490 -46.53 -7.69 -6.49
C ALA A 490 -46.00 -9.00 -5.88
N HIS A 491 -46.84 -10.03 -5.75
CA HIS A 491 -46.46 -11.28 -5.09
C HIS A 491 -45.33 -12.04 -5.82
N PRO A 492 -45.39 -12.30 -7.15
CA PRO A 492 -44.28 -12.94 -7.86
C PRO A 492 -42.98 -12.13 -7.80
N LEU A 493 -43.07 -10.80 -7.77
CA LEU A 493 -41.90 -9.93 -7.64
C LEU A 493 -41.24 -10.10 -6.25
N ARG A 494 -42.04 -10.09 -5.18
CA ARG A 494 -41.57 -10.26 -3.80
C ARG A 494 -40.95 -11.63 -3.55
N GLU A 495 -41.60 -12.69 -4.02
CA GLU A 495 -41.06 -14.06 -3.93
C GLU A 495 -39.72 -14.17 -4.66
N GLN A 496 -39.63 -13.61 -5.87
CA GLN A 496 -38.39 -13.68 -6.62
C GLN A 496 -37.26 -12.87 -5.95
N LEU A 497 -37.54 -11.66 -5.47
CA LEU A 497 -36.54 -10.86 -4.74
C LEU A 497 -36.09 -11.55 -3.44
N SER A 498 -37.00 -12.22 -2.74
CA SER A 498 -36.71 -13.00 -1.54
C SER A 498 -35.78 -14.16 -1.87
N HIS A 499 -36.09 -14.93 -2.91
CA HIS A 499 -35.25 -16.01 -3.40
C HIS A 499 -33.86 -15.51 -3.83
N ASP A 500 -33.81 -14.43 -4.60
CA ASP A 500 -32.56 -13.84 -5.08
C ASP A 500 -31.68 -13.38 -3.90
N LEU A 501 -32.27 -12.79 -2.85
CA LEU A 501 -31.56 -12.34 -1.65
C LEU A 501 -30.97 -13.52 -0.88
N ILE A 502 -31.79 -14.54 -0.59
CA ILE A 502 -31.35 -15.75 0.11
C ILE A 502 -30.26 -16.48 -0.68
N ALA A 503 -30.41 -16.58 -2.01
CA ALA A 503 -29.42 -17.21 -2.87
C ALA A 503 -28.09 -16.44 -2.89
N ALA A 504 -28.13 -15.11 -2.93
CA ALA A 504 -26.94 -14.26 -2.86
C ALA A 504 -26.22 -14.42 -1.50
N ALA A 505 -26.97 -14.36 -0.39
CA ALA A 505 -26.43 -14.56 0.95
C ALA A 505 -25.82 -15.96 1.11
N ALA A 506 -26.49 -17.01 0.61
CA ALA A 506 -25.96 -18.38 0.65
C ALA A 506 -24.67 -18.53 -0.19
N CYS A 507 -24.60 -17.87 -1.36
CA CYS A 507 -23.40 -17.87 -2.19
C CYS A 507 -22.23 -17.17 -1.48
N GLU A 508 -22.46 -16.01 -0.88
CA GLU A 508 -21.45 -15.28 -0.12
C GLU A 508 -20.99 -16.06 1.12
N HIS A 509 -21.94 -16.64 1.86
CA HIS A 509 -21.64 -17.50 3.02
C HIS A 509 -20.81 -18.73 2.63
N SER A 510 -21.12 -19.35 1.48
CA SER A 510 -20.34 -20.48 0.94
C SER A 510 -18.94 -20.04 0.54
N ALA A 511 -18.77 -18.90 -0.13
CA ALA A 511 -17.47 -18.37 -0.52
C ALA A 511 -16.61 -18.01 0.70
N HIS A 512 -17.21 -17.39 1.72
CA HIS A 512 -16.53 -17.07 2.97
C HIS A 512 -16.14 -18.34 3.74
N THR A 513 -17.03 -19.34 3.82
CA THR A 513 -16.72 -20.63 4.44
C THR A 513 -15.59 -21.35 3.71
N HIS A 514 -15.62 -21.37 2.37
CA HIS A 514 -14.54 -21.96 1.57
C HIS A 514 -13.19 -21.27 1.77
N LEU A 515 -13.18 -19.92 1.88
CA LEU A 515 -11.98 -19.16 2.21
C LEU A 515 -11.45 -19.54 3.59
N LEU A 516 -12.33 -19.63 4.60
CA LEU A 516 -11.96 -20.05 5.96
C LEU A 516 -11.43 -21.49 5.98
N GLU A 517 -12.06 -22.42 5.28
CA GLU A 517 -11.58 -23.81 5.15
C GLU A 517 -10.20 -23.86 4.49
N THR A 518 -9.99 -23.08 3.44
CA THR A 518 -8.69 -22.98 2.75
C THR A 518 -7.61 -22.44 3.67
N LEU A 519 -7.91 -21.39 4.45
CA LEU A 519 -7.00 -20.85 5.46
C LEU A 519 -6.76 -21.85 6.61
N ALA A 520 -7.79 -22.54 7.08
CA ALA A 520 -7.66 -23.56 8.13
C ALA A 520 -6.80 -24.75 7.66
N ALA A 521 -6.82 -25.07 6.37
CA ALA A 521 -6.03 -26.13 5.75
C ALA A 521 -4.60 -25.71 5.37
N SER A 522 -4.30 -24.41 5.24
CA SER A 522 -3.00 -23.92 4.74
C SER A 522 -1.82 -24.23 5.66
N ALA A 523 -2.06 -24.35 6.97
CA ALA A 523 -1.01 -24.62 7.97
C ALA A 523 -1.32 -25.88 8.80
N GLN A 524 -0.95 -27.04 8.25
CA GLN A 524 -1.02 -28.35 8.93
C GLN A 524 0.37 -28.87 9.29
N GLY A 525 0.48 -29.56 10.43
CA GLY A 525 1.73 -30.16 10.92
C GLY A 525 2.57 -29.24 11.82
N GLU A 526 3.74 -29.73 12.23
CA GLU A 526 4.70 -28.96 13.03
C GLU A 526 5.93 -28.58 12.20
N HIS A 527 6.34 -27.31 12.27
CA HIS A 527 7.58 -26.84 11.63
C HIS A 527 8.57 -26.35 12.69
N ALA A 528 9.73 -26.99 12.75
CA ALA A 528 10.82 -26.62 13.66
C ALA A 528 11.82 -25.68 12.94
N LEU A 529 11.81 -24.40 13.34
CA LEU A 529 12.76 -23.40 12.86
C LEU A 529 14.04 -23.44 13.67
N HIS A 530 15.17 -23.56 12.98
CA HIS A 530 16.50 -23.50 13.57
C HIS A 530 17.43 -22.59 12.75
N GLU A 531 18.57 -22.23 13.34
CA GLU A 531 19.53 -21.32 12.69
C GLU A 531 20.41 -22.04 11.65
N GLY A 532 20.52 -23.37 11.65
CA GLY A 532 21.39 -24.10 10.73
C GLY A 532 22.85 -23.60 10.67
N GLY A 533 23.56 -23.93 9.58
CA GLY A 533 24.85 -23.28 9.28
C GLY A 533 26.09 -23.87 9.97
N ARG A 534 26.10 -25.18 10.30
CA ARG A 534 27.27 -25.92 10.80
C ARG A 534 28.54 -25.68 9.96
N ARG A 535 28.41 -25.67 8.62
CA ARG A 535 29.53 -25.41 7.70
C ARG A 535 30.16 -24.03 7.89
N ARG A 536 29.36 -23.00 8.15
CA ARG A 536 29.85 -21.63 8.41
C ARG A 536 30.52 -21.52 9.77
N ALA A 537 30.04 -22.26 10.77
CA ALA A 537 30.69 -22.35 12.07
C ALA A 537 32.07 -23.03 11.98
N VAL A 538 32.17 -24.12 11.20
CA VAL A 538 33.44 -24.78 10.88
C VAL A 538 34.37 -23.84 10.12
N LEU A 539 33.87 -23.12 9.11
CA LEU A 539 34.66 -22.14 8.36
C LEU A 539 35.22 -21.04 9.28
N MET A 540 34.42 -20.52 10.23
CA MET A 540 34.90 -19.54 11.20
C MET A 540 35.97 -20.10 12.14
N ALA A 541 35.84 -21.36 12.56
CA ALA A 541 36.87 -22.03 13.35
C ALA A 541 38.16 -22.24 12.54
N VAL A 542 38.06 -22.59 11.26
CA VAL A 542 39.22 -22.71 10.34
C VAL A 542 39.88 -21.35 10.11
N LEU A 543 39.09 -20.27 9.96
CA LEU A 543 39.60 -18.91 9.81
C LEU A 543 40.30 -18.39 11.07
N ALA A 544 40.05 -18.96 12.25
CA ALA A 544 40.79 -18.62 13.47
C ALA A 544 42.24 -19.17 13.46
N LEU A 545 42.50 -20.25 12.72
CA LEU A 545 43.81 -20.91 12.65
C LEU A 545 44.96 -19.99 12.19
N PRO A 546 44.85 -19.22 11.08
CA PRO A 546 45.94 -18.32 10.67
C PRO A 546 46.22 -17.21 11.70
N PHE A 547 45.22 -16.67 12.38
CA PHE A 547 45.42 -15.68 13.44
C PHE A 547 46.08 -16.30 14.68
N MET A 548 45.71 -17.53 15.03
CA MET A 548 46.35 -18.26 16.11
C MET A 548 47.82 -18.54 15.79
N LEU A 549 48.12 -19.04 14.59
CA LEU A 549 49.47 -19.35 14.12
C LEU A 549 50.34 -18.08 14.01
N LEU A 550 49.78 -16.99 13.48
CA LEU A 550 50.49 -15.71 13.36
C LEU A 550 50.75 -15.10 14.75
N GLY A 551 49.76 -15.15 15.65
CA GLY A 551 49.93 -14.69 17.03
C GLY A 551 51.02 -15.47 17.77
N LEU A 552 51.01 -16.81 17.67
CA LEU A 552 52.05 -17.69 18.23
C LEU A 552 53.44 -17.44 17.61
N ALA A 553 53.51 -17.25 16.29
CA ALA A 553 54.76 -16.94 15.60
C ALA A 553 55.36 -15.62 16.09
N MET A 554 54.55 -14.56 16.18
CA MET A 554 54.99 -13.26 16.71
C MET A 554 55.36 -13.31 18.21
N MET A 555 54.66 -14.12 19.00
CA MET A 555 55.00 -14.31 20.42
C MET A 555 56.27 -15.14 20.62
N SER A 556 56.65 -16.03 19.69
CA SER A 556 57.84 -16.88 19.78
C SER A 556 59.08 -16.27 19.11
N GLU A 557 58.88 -15.27 18.25
CA GLU A 557 59.94 -14.54 17.54
C GLU A 557 61.04 -13.96 18.47
N PRO A 558 60.75 -13.44 19.68
CA PRO A 558 61.78 -12.96 20.61
C PRO A 558 62.75 -14.01 21.13
N TRP A 559 62.34 -15.28 21.12
CA TRP A 559 63.18 -16.40 21.57
C TRP A 559 63.85 -17.13 20.41
N LEU A 560 63.21 -17.17 19.24
CA LEU A 560 63.69 -17.92 18.08
C LEU A 560 64.56 -17.09 17.12
N ALA A 561 64.32 -15.78 17.03
CA ALA A 561 65.02 -14.89 16.10
C ALA A 561 65.18 -13.47 16.68
N PRO A 562 65.97 -13.29 17.75
CA PRO A 562 66.10 -12.01 18.46
C PRO A 562 66.64 -10.87 17.57
N GLU A 563 67.40 -11.18 16.51
CA GLU A 563 67.95 -10.18 15.59
C GLU A 563 66.91 -9.49 14.69
N ARG A 564 65.69 -10.04 14.57
CA ARG A 564 64.61 -9.46 13.73
C ARG A 564 63.66 -8.53 14.49
N LEU A 565 63.81 -8.40 15.81
CA LEU A 565 62.94 -7.54 16.61
C LEU A 565 63.24 -6.05 16.39
N LYS A 566 62.26 -5.34 15.81
CA LYS A 566 62.28 -3.88 15.66
C LYS A 566 61.74 -3.12 16.88
N GLY A 567 61.49 -3.79 18.03
CA GLY A 567 60.87 -3.21 19.23
C GLY A 567 61.18 -4.00 20.51
N THR A 568 60.54 -3.66 21.64
CA THR A 568 60.76 -4.36 22.93
C THR A 568 60.06 -5.72 22.95
N VAL A 569 60.61 -6.69 23.67
CA VAL A 569 60.02 -8.05 23.84
C VAL A 569 58.56 -7.97 24.29
N LEU A 570 58.25 -7.06 25.21
CA LEU A 570 56.89 -6.85 25.71
C LEU A 570 55.92 -6.37 24.60
N SER A 571 56.38 -5.53 23.68
CA SER A 571 55.57 -5.04 22.56
C SER A 571 55.27 -6.10 21.51
N ALA A 572 56.25 -6.97 21.20
CA ALA A 572 56.06 -8.09 20.26
C ALA A 572 55.13 -9.16 20.84
N VAL A 573 55.33 -9.51 22.12
CA VAL A 573 54.44 -10.43 22.85
C VAL A 573 53.03 -9.84 22.98
N GLY A 574 52.91 -8.54 23.26
CA GLY A 574 51.63 -7.84 23.34
C GLY A 574 50.88 -7.78 22.01
N ALA A 575 51.57 -7.50 20.91
CA ALA A 575 50.99 -7.51 19.56
C ALA A 575 50.54 -8.92 19.14
N GLY A 576 51.37 -9.94 19.40
CA GLY A 576 51.03 -11.34 19.16
C GLY A 576 49.85 -11.82 20.00
N ALA A 577 49.78 -11.43 21.29
CA ALA A 577 48.64 -11.70 22.17
C ALA A 577 47.35 -11.00 21.68
N GLY A 578 47.46 -9.77 21.17
CA GLY A 578 46.35 -9.06 20.53
C GLY A 578 45.79 -9.82 19.33
N ILE A 579 46.65 -10.33 18.45
CA ILE A 579 46.24 -11.14 17.28
C ILE A 579 45.67 -12.50 17.71
N ALA A 580 46.26 -13.15 18.71
CA ALA A 580 45.74 -14.40 19.27
C ALA A 580 44.37 -14.21 19.95
N SER A 581 44.11 -13.05 20.56
CA SER A 581 42.80 -12.73 21.13
C SER A 581 41.69 -12.66 20.08
N ILE A 582 42.01 -12.20 18.86
CA ILE A 582 41.08 -12.22 17.72
C ILE A 582 40.76 -13.67 17.34
N ALA A 583 41.76 -14.56 17.30
CA ALA A 583 41.53 -15.98 17.06
C ALA A 583 40.60 -16.61 18.10
N LEU A 584 40.77 -16.25 19.38
CA LEU A 584 39.91 -16.71 20.47
C LEU A 584 38.46 -16.25 20.31
N ILE A 585 38.24 -15.02 19.84
CA ILE A 585 36.90 -14.48 19.53
C ILE A 585 36.26 -15.25 18.37
N PHE A 586 36.98 -15.49 17.28
CA PHE A 586 36.48 -16.28 16.14
C PHE A 586 36.17 -17.73 16.53
N LEU A 587 37.01 -18.34 17.36
CA LEU A 587 36.79 -19.68 17.89
C LEU A 587 35.56 -19.72 18.80
N TRP A 588 35.40 -18.76 19.70
CA TRP A 588 34.24 -18.66 20.59
C TRP A 588 32.93 -18.45 19.80
N LEU A 589 32.91 -17.55 18.81
CA LEU A 589 31.78 -17.35 17.90
C LEU A 589 31.48 -18.60 17.07
N GLY A 590 32.52 -19.27 16.58
CA GLY A 590 32.42 -20.53 15.84
C GLY A 590 31.79 -21.65 16.68
N ILE A 591 32.29 -21.87 17.90
CA ILE A 591 31.74 -22.86 18.85
C ILE A 591 30.29 -22.53 19.20
N ARG A 592 30.00 -21.25 19.49
CA ARG A 592 28.63 -20.79 19.79
C ARG A 592 27.68 -21.07 18.63
N ARG A 593 28.09 -20.77 17.39
CA ARG A 593 27.29 -21.01 16.18
C ARG A 593 27.14 -22.50 15.88
N PHE A 594 28.18 -23.30 16.11
CA PHE A 594 28.15 -24.75 15.93
C PHE A 594 27.16 -25.43 16.88
N LYS A 595 27.15 -25.00 18.16
CA LYS A 595 26.21 -25.49 19.17
C LYS A 595 24.77 -25.02 18.91
N ARG A 596 24.58 -23.79 18.39
CA ARG A 596 23.25 -23.25 18.02
C ARG A 596 22.64 -23.86 16.78
N ALA A 597 23.46 -24.25 15.80
CA ALA A 597 23.00 -24.68 14.49
C ALA A 597 21.91 -25.77 14.48
N PRO A 598 21.98 -26.85 15.29
CA PRO A 598 20.95 -27.89 15.29
C PRO A 598 19.79 -27.64 16.26
N GLN A 599 19.79 -26.53 17.01
CA GLN A 599 18.80 -26.31 18.05
C GLN A 599 17.56 -25.59 17.51
N THR A 600 16.40 -26.15 17.78
CA THR A 600 15.11 -25.54 17.45
C THR A 600 14.92 -24.28 18.28
N ALA A 601 14.82 -23.13 17.62
CA ALA A 601 14.62 -21.83 18.23
C ALA A 601 13.13 -21.52 18.44
N LEU A 602 12.34 -21.87 17.43
CA LEU A 602 10.90 -21.69 17.39
C LEU A 602 10.29 -22.91 16.71
N ARG A 603 9.31 -23.54 17.34
CA ARG A 603 8.51 -24.57 16.72
C ARG A 603 7.09 -24.04 16.54
N LEU A 604 6.64 -24.03 15.30
CA LEU A 604 5.28 -23.66 14.91
C LEU A 604 4.42 -24.91 15.00
N THR A 605 3.42 -24.90 15.88
CA THR A 605 2.38 -25.92 15.93
C THR A 605 1.03 -25.28 15.59
N PRO A 606 0.01 -26.07 15.21
CA PRO A 606 -1.30 -25.56 14.83
C PRO A 606 -1.96 -24.64 15.86
N GLU A 607 -1.62 -24.81 17.14
CA GLU A 607 -2.22 -24.09 18.27
C GLU A 607 -1.24 -23.17 19.02
N HIS A 608 0.08 -23.40 18.89
CA HIS A 608 1.07 -22.71 19.72
C HIS A 608 2.37 -22.38 18.98
N PHE A 609 2.99 -21.26 19.36
CA PHE A 609 4.38 -20.97 19.07
C PHE A 609 5.25 -21.38 20.25
N VAL A 610 6.06 -22.42 20.06
CA VAL A 610 6.90 -22.98 21.12
C VAL A 610 8.32 -22.44 20.98
N PHE A 611 8.69 -21.51 21.86
CA PHE A 611 10.04 -20.97 21.95
C PHE A 611 10.89 -21.78 22.92
N ALA A 612 12.17 -21.95 22.63
CA ALA A 612 13.08 -22.79 23.43
C ALA A 612 13.25 -22.34 24.90
N ASN A 613 12.95 -21.08 25.22
CA ASN A 613 13.18 -20.50 26.55
C ASN A 613 11.94 -19.86 27.18
N LEU A 614 10.74 -20.10 26.64
CA LEU A 614 9.50 -19.73 27.33
C LEU A 614 9.08 -20.85 28.29
N ALA A 615 8.47 -20.48 29.42
CA ALA A 615 8.02 -21.44 30.41
C ALA A 615 6.81 -22.25 29.95
N GLN A 616 5.95 -21.64 29.13
CA GLN A 616 4.79 -22.25 28.51
C GLN A 616 4.79 -21.95 27.00
N PRO A 617 4.27 -22.86 26.16
CA PRO A 617 3.98 -22.55 24.76
C PRO A 617 3.15 -21.28 24.63
N LEU A 618 3.46 -20.41 23.67
CA LEU A 618 2.68 -19.21 23.42
C LEU A 618 1.45 -19.59 22.57
N PRO A 619 0.22 -19.49 23.08
CA PRO A 619 -0.98 -19.76 22.29
C PRO A 619 -1.07 -18.79 21.11
N ILE A 620 -1.49 -19.29 19.94
CA ILE A 620 -1.63 -18.45 18.75
C ILE A 620 -2.70 -17.37 18.94
N GLU A 621 -3.75 -17.65 19.72
CA GLU A 621 -4.79 -16.68 20.09
C GLU A 621 -4.28 -15.44 20.83
N HIS A 622 -3.09 -15.53 21.43
CA HIS A 622 -2.45 -14.41 22.11
C HIS A 622 -1.58 -13.54 21.18
N ILE A 623 -1.46 -13.92 19.91
CA ILE A 623 -0.62 -13.23 18.91
C ILE A 623 -1.49 -12.25 18.12
N ALA A 624 -1.16 -10.96 18.20
CA ALA A 624 -1.79 -9.92 17.40
C ALA A 624 -1.16 -9.84 15.99
N THR A 625 0.17 -9.77 15.93
CA THR A 625 0.91 -9.72 14.66
C THR A 625 2.29 -10.37 14.78
N VAL A 626 2.81 -10.85 13.65
CA VAL A 626 4.18 -11.34 13.51
C VAL A 626 4.90 -10.47 12.49
N THR A 627 6.10 -10.01 12.82
CA THR A 627 6.93 -9.18 11.92
C THR A 627 8.39 -9.62 11.93
N LEU A 628 9.08 -9.40 10.81
CA LEU A 628 10.52 -9.64 10.69
C LEU A 628 11.29 -8.32 10.53
N GLN A 629 12.39 -8.18 11.27
CA GLN A 629 13.33 -7.06 11.12
C GLN A 629 14.76 -7.56 10.82
N PHE A 630 15.46 -6.88 9.92
CA PHE A 630 16.77 -7.29 9.41
C PHE A 630 17.94 -6.47 9.98
N ILE A 631 17.99 -6.30 11.30
CA ILE A 631 19.02 -5.50 11.97
C ILE A 631 19.96 -6.45 12.72
N GLN A 632 21.18 -6.66 12.19
CA GLN A 632 22.19 -7.59 12.74
C GLN A 632 21.67 -9.05 12.87
N GLY A 633 21.03 -9.55 11.81
CA GLY A 633 20.38 -10.87 11.77
C GLY A 633 18.88 -10.75 11.48
N ILE A 634 18.14 -11.84 11.68
CA ILE A 634 16.69 -11.88 11.57
C ILE A 634 16.10 -11.78 12.97
N TRP A 635 15.31 -10.74 13.22
CA TRP A 635 14.52 -10.60 14.43
C TRP A 635 13.07 -10.97 14.12
N VAL A 636 12.62 -12.08 14.70
CA VAL A 636 11.20 -12.44 14.73
C VAL A 636 10.57 -11.69 15.91
N THR A 637 9.64 -10.79 15.62
CA THR A 637 8.89 -10.02 16.61
C THR A 637 7.45 -10.48 16.60
N VAL A 638 7.00 -11.04 17.72
CA VAL A 638 5.62 -11.44 17.95
C VAL A 638 5.00 -10.43 18.90
N GLU A 639 4.02 -9.68 18.43
CA GLU A 639 3.25 -8.73 19.23
C GLU A 639 2.05 -9.44 19.86
N LEU A 640 1.85 -9.24 21.16
CA LEU A 640 0.78 -9.90 21.91
C LEU A 640 -0.49 -9.04 21.93
N THR A 641 -1.64 -9.69 21.99
CA THR A 641 -2.92 -9.00 22.19
C THR A 641 -2.96 -8.30 23.56
N PRO A 642 -3.77 -7.23 23.73
CA PRO A 642 -3.83 -6.49 25.00
C PRO A 642 -4.21 -7.34 26.21
N GLU A 643 -5.01 -8.38 26.00
CA GLU A 643 -5.57 -9.26 27.04
C GLU A 643 -4.65 -10.45 27.37
N ALA A 644 -3.70 -10.80 26.50
CA ALA A 644 -2.85 -11.98 26.65
C ALA A 644 -1.84 -11.87 27.82
N PRO A 645 -1.68 -12.88 28.69
CA PRO A 645 -0.70 -12.84 29.77
C PRO A 645 0.74 -12.72 29.25
N LEU A 646 1.59 -11.97 29.97
CA LEU A 646 3.00 -11.82 29.60
C LEU A 646 3.76 -13.14 29.85
N PRO A 647 4.47 -13.68 28.84
CA PRO A 647 5.10 -14.99 28.97
C PRO A 647 6.35 -14.95 29.88
N GLU A 648 6.51 -15.98 30.70
CA GLU A 648 7.67 -16.13 31.59
C GLU A 648 8.86 -16.80 30.89
N LEU A 649 10.08 -16.35 31.22
CA LEU A 649 11.32 -16.84 30.62
C LEU A 649 12.02 -17.87 31.52
N ARG A 650 12.49 -18.97 30.93
CA ARG A 650 13.37 -19.98 31.57
C ARG A 650 14.84 -19.71 31.24
N LYS A 651 15.73 -20.02 32.19
CA LYS A 651 17.18 -19.97 31.97
C LYS A 651 17.58 -21.03 30.96
N THR A 652 18.34 -20.65 29.94
CA THR A 652 18.85 -21.57 28.92
C THR A 652 20.37 -21.71 28.98
N ALA A 653 20.86 -22.87 28.55
CA ALA A 653 22.29 -23.16 28.49
C ALA A 653 23.01 -22.32 27.42
N PHE A 654 24.33 -22.21 27.56
CA PHE A 654 25.16 -21.50 26.58
C PHE A 654 25.04 -22.13 25.18
N GLY A 655 24.67 -21.31 24.20
CA GLY A 655 24.48 -21.77 22.82
C GLY A 655 23.06 -22.25 22.50
N VAL A 656 22.07 -21.97 23.36
CA VAL A 656 20.65 -22.13 23.04
C VAL A 656 20.08 -20.81 22.50
N PRO A 657 19.30 -20.81 21.41
CA PRO A 657 18.54 -19.64 20.97
C PRO A 657 17.44 -19.33 22.00
N GLY A 658 17.28 -18.06 22.36
CA GLY A 658 16.32 -17.65 23.37
C GLY A 658 15.64 -16.36 22.98
N ALA A 659 14.32 -16.33 23.14
CA ALA A 659 13.50 -15.14 22.98
C ALA A 659 13.68 -14.18 24.16
N ARG A 660 13.41 -12.90 23.93
CA ARG A 660 13.39 -11.84 24.93
C ARG A 660 11.98 -11.26 25.00
N VAL A 661 11.51 -10.91 26.18
CA VAL A 661 10.19 -10.30 26.35
C VAL A 661 10.37 -8.81 26.63
N ASN A 662 9.83 -7.97 25.76
CA ASN A 662 9.75 -6.53 25.98
C ASN A 662 8.42 -6.21 26.66
N ARG A 663 8.45 -6.02 27.98
CA ARG A 663 7.24 -5.76 28.79
C ARG A 663 6.51 -4.47 28.42
N LYS A 664 7.24 -3.40 28.03
CA LYS A 664 6.64 -2.10 27.70
C LYS A 664 5.81 -2.14 26.42
N LYS A 665 6.29 -2.92 25.43
CA LYS A 665 5.63 -3.06 24.12
C LYS A 665 4.84 -4.37 23.99
N ARG A 666 4.80 -5.21 25.03
CA ARG A 666 4.21 -6.56 25.03
C ARG A 666 4.64 -7.42 23.82
N GLN A 667 5.96 -7.47 23.57
CA GLN A 667 6.53 -8.18 22.42
C GLN A 667 7.44 -9.33 22.85
N VAL A 668 7.38 -10.45 22.13
CA VAL A 668 8.34 -11.55 22.20
C VAL A 668 9.30 -11.43 21.01
N LEU A 669 10.59 -11.31 21.29
CA LEU A 669 11.65 -11.02 20.33
C LEU A 669 12.61 -12.20 20.25
N LEU A 670 12.66 -12.88 19.11
CA LEU A 670 13.61 -13.97 18.86
C LEU A 670 14.62 -13.54 17.80
N GLN A 671 15.90 -13.50 18.18
CA GLN A 671 16.99 -13.22 17.25
C GLN A 671 17.53 -14.54 16.68
N MET A 672 17.56 -14.63 15.35
CA MET A 672 18.09 -15.76 14.59
C MET A 672 19.12 -15.28 13.57
N ALA A 673 20.17 -16.05 13.33
CA ALA A 673 21.15 -15.71 12.30
C ALA A 673 20.63 -15.96 10.88
N GLN A 674 19.73 -16.93 10.72
CA GLN A 674 19.02 -17.29 9.49
C GLN A 674 17.84 -18.21 9.88
N LEU A 675 16.88 -18.38 8.98
CA LEU A 675 15.76 -19.30 9.15
C LEU A 675 16.04 -20.58 8.35
N CYS A 676 15.95 -21.74 9.02
CA CYS A 676 16.05 -23.05 8.40
C CYS A 676 14.93 -23.97 8.89
N ILE A 677 14.39 -24.76 7.96
CA ILE A 677 13.48 -25.88 8.22
C ILE A 677 14.16 -27.12 7.63
N ASP A 678 14.24 -28.23 8.36
CA ASP A 678 14.86 -29.48 7.89
C ASP A 678 16.26 -29.33 7.27
N ASN A 679 17.10 -28.45 7.84
CA ASN A 679 18.44 -28.11 7.35
C ASN A 679 18.49 -27.42 5.97
N LYS A 680 17.34 -27.02 5.43
CA LYS A 680 17.25 -26.15 4.25
C LYS A 680 17.03 -24.70 4.70
N LYS A 681 17.77 -23.77 4.07
CA LYS A 681 17.57 -22.35 4.27
C LYS A 681 16.26 -21.95 3.58
N ILE A 682 15.39 -21.25 4.31
CA ILE A 682 14.21 -20.59 3.74
C ILE A 682 14.48 -19.10 3.60
N GLU A 683 13.86 -18.46 2.62
CA GLU A 683 13.96 -17.00 2.50
C GLU A 683 13.15 -16.34 3.63
N PRO A 684 13.57 -15.16 4.13
CA PRO A 684 12.89 -14.55 5.26
C PRO A 684 11.41 -14.24 5.02
N TYR A 685 11.03 -13.85 3.80
CA TYR A 685 9.64 -13.61 3.45
C TYR A 685 8.81 -14.89 3.55
N GLU A 686 9.29 -16.01 2.99
CA GLU A 686 8.65 -17.32 3.12
C GLU A 686 8.46 -17.72 4.59
N GLY A 687 9.44 -17.44 5.45
CA GLY A 687 9.34 -17.69 6.88
C GLY A 687 8.29 -16.82 7.59
N LEU A 688 8.13 -15.56 7.17
CA LEU A 688 7.07 -14.67 7.69
C LEU A 688 5.70 -15.13 7.22
N THR A 689 5.55 -15.47 5.94
CA THR A 689 4.32 -16.00 5.36
C THR A 689 3.90 -17.26 6.12
N LEU A 690 4.82 -18.21 6.30
CA LEU A 690 4.56 -19.43 7.07
C LEU A 690 4.06 -19.12 8.49
N MET A 691 4.73 -18.25 9.24
CA MET A 691 4.26 -17.90 10.60
C MET A 691 2.88 -17.25 10.59
N THR A 692 2.60 -16.41 9.60
CA THR A 692 1.32 -15.72 9.45
C THR A 692 0.21 -16.68 9.04
N ASP A 693 0.51 -17.66 8.19
CA ASP A 693 -0.43 -18.72 7.78
C ASP A 693 -0.87 -19.55 8.98
N TYR A 694 0.03 -19.88 9.92
CA TYR A 694 -0.34 -20.56 11.17
C TYR A 694 -1.29 -19.72 12.03
N VAL A 695 -1.07 -18.40 12.11
CA VAL A 695 -1.95 -17.48 12.84
C VAL A 695 -3.33 -17.42 12.19
N ASN A 696 -3.37 -17.22 10.87
CA ASN A 696 -4.60 -17.15 10.09
C ASN A 696 -5.38 -18.48 10.11
N ALA A 697 -4.69 -19.61 10.03
CA ALA A 697 -5.29 -20.94 10.08
C ALA A 697 -5.95 -21.22 11.44
N SER A 698 -5.29 -20.86 12.54
CA SER A 698 -5.86 -21.00 13.88
C SER A 698 -7.11 -20.11 14.06
N LEU A 699 -7.06 -18.86 13.60
CA LEU A 699 -8.21 -17.96 13.60
C LEU A 699 -9.36 -18.53 12.76
N ALA A 700 -9.07 -19.03 11.57
CA ALA A 700 -10.07 -19.61 10.69
C ALA A 700 -10.74 -20.85 11.29
N ARG A 701 -9.98 -21.76 11.93
CA ARG A 701 -10.53 -22.91 12.66
C ARG A 701 -11.44 -22.50 13.80
N LYS A 702 -11.06 -21.47 14.56
CA LYS A 702 -11.88 -20.94 15.65
C LYS A 702 -13.20 -20.37 15.14
N ILE A 703 -13.16 -19.62 14.04
CA ILE A 703 -14.38 -19.08 13.41
C ILE A 703 -15.26 -20.23 12.90
N LEU A 704 -14.69 -21.25 12.25
CA LEU A 704 -15.44 -22.42 11.77
C LEU A 704 -16.04 -23.23 12.92
N GLN A 705 -15.32 -23.39 14.03
CA GLN A 705 -15.82 -24.10 15.21
C GLN A 705 -16.99 -23.34 15.87
N ASN A 706 -16.86 -22.02 16.05
CA ASN A 706 -17.93 -21.18 16.58
C ASN A 706 -19.19 -21.13 15.69
N ARG A 707 -19.10 -21.53 14.42
CA ARG A 707 -20.26 -21.66 13.52
C ARG A 707 -20.94 -23.03 13.59
N GLN A 708 -20.26 -24.03 14.16
CA GLN A 708 -20.79 -25.40 14.33
C GLN A 708 -21.44 -25.61 15.69
N ASP A 709 -21.01 -24.85 16.71
CA ASP A 709 -21.61 -24.75 18.03
C ASP A 709 -22.81 -23.78 18.03
#